data_AF-A0A935VGN0-F1
#
_entry.id   AF-A0A935VGN0-F1
#
_cell.length_a   1.000
_cell.length_b   1.000
_cell.length_c   1.000
_cell.angle_alpha   90.00
_cell.angle_beta   90.00
_cell.angle_gamma   90.00
#
_symmetry.space_group_name_H-M   'P 1'
#
loop_
_entity.id
_entity.type
_entity.pdbx_description
1 polymer ?
#
loop_
_entity_poly.entity_id
_entity_poly.type
_entity_poly.pdbx_seq_one_letter_code
_entity_poly.pdbx_strand_id
1 'polypeptide(L)'
;MDTVFQQYKKCAIKIVTEVSGVPKSSSGFLIKTSSFSKFDYVFTTKHTFCEDDNDIDLFIDEIEFIELYLERNLKLEKLVRLQKKFIYDRFIEFDTDLVLLLIEKLEDTTIPNIQVSDEISNECISWSITKALPDEIHRLDFKKNDPERKRYTISNFSHPQSLKGCSGSGFISTQKPVLHGFIMRHPTDELEGNYVDAINLTFEDINRKLFSLGLELLCVENQSKLIRNIADKKIINIEEAKINGVVLNLLQATRRIIVDCQDDWFHDPLSFVDLRNTDFLFEFFQEYFLGKNYVTSKSEIFFLPKSSFTLRKALLISYTDRLFYTALVDKLGTEIDESLLPIVYSSRYNNSSKGGLIIPGIEQWKKMMYLIQTYSKEYNYIIEIDILNFYDNINTDLLCDKLLTICESTNNRNAVKELRSVLCTFSNQSKSGIPQNNDASSLLATFYLNEVDSYMFHQVPKYLRFMDDIKIFCNDEFDARKYLTLIEMKLRELKLSLNSQKTKIINLKPLNEIGKKEIKEEYQSFFNLERSKLSTLSSSDSYNNRNEAFHLATKLILKHLNEDTIGVGKNERSLLQALTILKKSKVRGVSFEKYKSEINDILEKLPTLLKERPWITSQIVYLITIIDIKLIPVSTWDEIIEIVTNIKYNIYHWQCYHLWLMLAKHKIKDPKLSIYASKFLDSNDDLNRPVIAALMIYMGSIDENYRRIVLGKFKNDFTDGYFQKRAALITLRNFHTEDVCSGNLVDTAVHVSLYKNKDKELVFVNGESDEDYSDLIEMYSL
;
A
#
# COMPACT_ATOMS: atom_id res chain seq x y z
N MET A 1 -22.72 -24.61 -15.46
CA MET A 1 -22.21 -23.63 -16.44
C MET A 1 -23.05 -22.34 -16.48
N ASP A 2 -24.24 -22.28 -15.87
CA ASP A 2 -25.08 -21.06 -15.82
C ASP A 2 -24.69 -19.96 -14.81
N THR A 3 -23.59 -20.09 -14.06
CA THR A 3 -23.38 -19.30 -12.83
C THR A 3 -22.68 -17.94 -13.02
N VAL A 4 -21.93 -17.72 -14.10
CA VAL A 4 -21.16 -16.48 -14.29
C VAL A 4 -22.02 -15.32 -14.77
N PHE A 5 -23.01 -15.56 -15.65
CA PHE A 5 -23.80 -14.48 -16.26
C PHE A 5 -25.09 -14.14 -15.50
N GLN A 6 -25.54 -15.06 -14.63
CA GLN A 6 -26.65 -14.80 -13.71
C GLN A 6 -26.36 -13.67 -12.73
N GLN A 7 -25.09 -13.44 -12.37
CA GLN A 7 -24.75 -12.31 -11.49
C GLN A 7 -25.06 -10.95 -12.13
N TYR A 8 -25.03 -10.86 -13.47
CA TYR A 8 -25.34 -9.63 -14.20
C TYR A 8 -26.84 -9.34 -14.28
N LYS A 9 -27.70 -10.27 -13.83
CA LYS A 9 -29.11 -9.96 -13.54
C LYS A 9 -29.23 -8.81 -12.54
N LYS A 10 -28.28 -8.68 -11.62
CA LYS A 10 -28.21 -7.59 -10.63
C LYS A 10 -27.93 -6.21 -11.24
N CYS A 11 -27.48 -6.14 -12.49
CA CYS A 11 -27.33 -4.89 -13.22
C CYS A 11 -28.62 -4.47 -13.95
N ALA A 12 -29.62 -5.35 -14.03
CA ALA A 12 -30.88 -5.00 -14.69
C ALA A 12 -31.78 -4.17 -13.75
N ILE A 13 -32.36 -3.12 -14.31
CA ILE A 13 -33.20 -2.16 -13.59
C ILE A 13 -34.58 -2.13 -14.26
N LYS A 14 -35.65 -2.10 -13.45
CA LYS A 14 -36.97 -1.64 -13.89
C LYS A 14 -37.02 -0.13 -13.78
N ILE A 15 -37.48 0.52 -14.84
CA ILE A 15 -37.76 1.95 -14.81
C ILE A 15 -39.28 2.10 -14.87
N VAL A 16 -39.82 2.89 -13.96
CA VAL A 16 -41.24 3.30 -13.95
C VAL A 16 -41.26 4.81 -13.93
N THR A 17 -41.96 5.41 -14.88
CA THR A 17 -42.03 6.86 -15.04
C THR A 17 -43.46 7.26 -15.39
N GLU A 18 -43.79 8.52 -15.15
CA GLU A 18 -45.05 9.12 -15.61
C GLU A 18 -44.70 10.33 -16.48
N VAL A 19 -45.19 10.31 -17.73
CA VAL A 19 -44.95 11.35 -18.73
C VAL A 19 -46.31 11.89 -19.15
N SER A 20 -46.55 13.19 -18.94
CA SER A 20 -47.86 13.82 -19.24
C SER A 20 -49.07 13.08 -18.65
N GLY A 21 -48.91 12.46 -17.47
CA GLY A 21 -49.96 11.68 -16.80
C GLY A 21 -50.13 10.24 -17.29
N VAL A 22 -49.30 9.78 -18.24
CA VAL A 22 -49.31 8.39 -18.75
C VAL A 22 -48.20 7.58 -18.06
N PRO A 23 -48.54 6.48 -17.36
CA PRO A 23 -47.55 5.61 -16.74
C PRO A 23 -46.83 4.78 -17.81
N LYS A 24 -45.50 4.84 -17.81
CA LYS A 24 -44.62 4.04 -18.68
C LYS A 24 -43.68 3.17 -17.84
N SER A 25 -43.29 2.03 -18.41
CA SER A 25 -42.30 1.14 -17.81
C SER A 25 -41.38 0.56 -18.85
N SER A 26 -40.08 0.57 -18.58
CA SER A 26 -39.06 -0.01 -19.44
C SER A 26 -37.95 -0.66 -18.61
N SER A 27 -36.95 -1.18 -19.31
CA SER A 27 -35.76 -1.75 -18.71
C SER A 27 -34.60 -0.76 -18.75
N GLY A 28 -33.65 -0.96 -17.87
CA GLY A 28 -32.40 -0.22 -17.87
C GLY A 28 -31.24 -1.10 -17.44
N PHE A 29 -30.04 -0.56 -17.59
CA PHE A 29 -28.82 -1.23 -17.21
C PHE A 29 -27.97 -0.36 -16.31
N LEU A 30 -27.73 -0.85 -15.10
CA LEU A 30 -26.92 -0.21 -14.07
C LEU A 30 -25.45 -0.59 -14.22
N ILE A 31 -24.61 0.42 -14.39
CA ILE A 31 -23.16 0.32 -14.33
C ILE A 31 -22.70 1.02 -13.04
N LYS A 32 -22.02 0.24 -12.19
CA LYS A 32 -21.37 0.75 -10.99
C LYS A 32 -20.05 1.42 -11.38
N THR A 33 -19.85 2.65 -10.95
CA THR A 33 -18.58 3.38 -11.11
C THR A 33 -17.62 3.05 -9.97
N SER A 34 -16.42 3.64 -9.93
CA SER A 34 -15.51 3.51 -8.79
C SER A 34 -16.03 4.19 -7.52
N SER A 35 -15.52 3.82 -6.35
CA SER A 35 -15.79 4.52 -5.07
C SER A 35 -15.45 6.01 -5.08
N PHE A 36 -14.63 6.47 -6.02
CA PHE A 36 -14.22 7.87 -6.13
C PHE A 36 -15.24 8.72 -6.88
N SER A 37 -16.13 8.10 -7.65
CA SER A 37 -17.22 8.80 -8.33
C SER A 37 -18.38 9.06 -7.38
N LYS A 38 -19.02 10.22 -7.58
CA LYS A 38 -20.22 10.63 -6.85
C LYS A 38 -21.47 9.85 -7.29
N PHE A 39 -21.48 9.32 -8.51
CA PHE A 39 -22.67 8.76 -9.14
C PHE A 39 -22.42 7.40 -9.77
N ASP A 40 -23.39 6.50 -9.64
CA ASP A 40 -23.51 5.32 -10.51
C ASP A 40 -24.42 5.65 -11.70
N TYR A 41 -24.34 4.82 -12.76
CA TYR A 41 -24.93 5.13 -14.06
C TYR A 41 -26.03 4.15 -14.40
N VAL A 42 -27.22 4.64 -14.75
CA VAL A 42 -28.30 3.82 -15.31
C VAL A 42 -28.54 4.24 -16.75
N PHE A 43 -28.21 3.36 -17.68
CA PHE A 43 -28.49 3.56 -19.11
C PHE A 43 -29.87 3.00 -19.46
N THR A 44 -30.61 3.74 -20.27
CA THR A 44 -31.89 3.31 -20.83
C THR A 44 -32.19 4.07 -22.13
N THR A 45 -33.36 3.86 -22.70
CA THR A 45 -33.79 4.48 -23.96
C THR A 45 -34.52 5.79 -23.73
N LYS A 46 -34.41 6.72 -24.68
CA LYS A 46 -35.00 8.07 -24.60
C LYS A 46 -36.51 8.01 -24.76
N HIS A 47 -37.02 7.20 -25.69
CA HIS A 47 -38.47 7.04 -25.94
C HIS A 47 -39.26 6.53 -24.73
N THR A 48 -38.59 5.92 -23.73
CA THR A 48 -39.20 5.57 -22.43
C THR A 48 -39.85 6.79 -21.77
N PHE A 49 -39.32 7.98 -22.04
CA PHE A 49 -39.68 9.24 -21.40
C PHE A 49 -40.42 10.21 -22.34
N CYS A 50 -40.84 9.77 -23.51
CA CYS A 50 -41.65 10.56 -24.46
C CYS A 50 -43.13 10.15 -24.36
N GLU A 51 -44.07 10.93 -24.93
CA GLU A 51 -45.49 10.57 -24.97
C GLU A 51 -45.73 9.35 -25.89
N ASP A 52 -45.25 9.39 -27.14
CA ASP A 52 -45.25 8.23 -28.06
C ASP A 52 -43.92 7.46 -27.99
N ASP A 53 -43.98 6.14 -28.11
CA ASP A 53 -42.79 5.27 -28.22
C ASP A 53 -42.07 5.45 -29.57
N ASN A 54 -42.67 6.20 -30.51
CA ASN A 54 -42.06 6.63 -31.77
C ASN A 54 -41.30 7.95 -31.67
N ASP A 55 -41.51 8.74 -30.61
CA ASP A 55 -40.88 10.04 -30.45
C ASP A 55 -39.49 9.92 -29.84
N ILE A 56 -38.55 10.62 -30.45
CA ILE A 56 -37.19 10.80 -29.93
C ILE A 56 -37.04 12.20 -29.35
N ASP A 57 -37.98 13.13 -29.55
CA ASP A 57 -37.93 14.46 -28.96
C ASP A 57 -38.39 14.41 -27.50
N LEU A 58 -37.45 14.65 -26.58
CA LEU A 58 -37.67 14.51 -25.14
C LEU A 58 -37.95 15.87 -24.51
N PHE A 59 -39.08 15.99 -23.82
CA PHE A 59 -39.43 17.15 -23.00
C PHE A 59 -39.32 16.79 -21.52
N ILE A 60 -38.19 17.13 -20.89
CA ILE A 60 -37.93 16.80 -19.47
C ILE A 60 -39.04 17.36 -18.55
N ASP A 61 -39.63 18.50 -18.90
CA ASP A 61 -40.74 19.13 -18.17
C ASP A 61 -42.02 18.27 -18.14
N GLU A 62 -42.18 17.30 -19.04
CA GLU A 62 -43.34 16.41 -19.07
C GLU A 62 -43.18 15.20 -18.14
N ILE A 63 -41.97 14.97 -17.61
CA ILE A 63 -41.65 13.87 -16.71
C ILE A 63 -41.99 14.26 -15.26
N GLU A 64 -42.99 13.62 -14.68
CA GLU A 64 -43.41 13.89 -13.30
C GLU A 64 -42.49 13.23 -12.27
N PHE A 65 -42.07 12.00 -12.53
CA PHE A 65 -41.11 11.27 -11.69
C PHE A 65 -40.45 10.12 -12.45
N ILE A 66 -39.28 9.69 -11.96
CA ILE A 66 -38.62 8.45 -12.39
C ILE A 66 -38.37 7.57 -11.16
N GLU A 67 -38.87 6.34 -11.19
CA GLU A 67 -38.59 5.32 -10.19
C GLU A 67 -37.76 4.19 -10.79
N LEU A 68 -36.73 3.79 -10.04
CA LEU A 68 -35.83 2.70 -10.39
C LEU A 68 -36.06 1.55 -9.42
N TYR A 69 -36.22 0.33 -9.92
CA TYR A 69 -36.33 -0.87 -9.10
C TYR A 69 -35.25 -1.87 -9.49
N LEU A 70 -34.69 -2.55 -8.49
CA LEU A 70 -33.68 -3.59 -8.64
C LEU A 70 -34.19 -4.88 -7.99
N GLU A 71 -33.87 -6.03 -8.56
CA GLU A 71 -34.29 -7.32 -8.00
C GLU A 71 -33.40 -7.73 -6.82
N ARG A 72 -34.01 -7.90 -5.65
CA ARG A 72 -33.38 -8.42 -4.42
C ARG A 72 -34.24 -9.54 -3.85
N ASN A 73 -33.62 -10.67 -3.51
CA ASN A 73 -34.33 -11.84 -2.95
C ASN A 73 -35.56 -12.26 -3.77
N LEU A 74 -35.45 -12.25 -5.11
CA LEU A 74 -36.53 -12.58 -6.05
C LEU A 74 -37.74 -11.61 -6.01
N LYS A 75 -37.55 -10.39 -5.52
CA LYS A 75 -38.55 -9.32 -5.54
C LYS A 75 -37.95 -8.02 -6.06
N LEU A 76 -38.75 -7.25 -6.80
CA LEU A 76 -38.36 -5.90 -7.21
C LEU A 76 -38.51 -4.95 -6.01
N GLU A 77 -37.38 -4.43 -5.55
CA GLU A 77 -37.32 -3.42 -4.49
C GLU A 77 -37.02 -2.05 -5.12
N LYS A 78 -37.68 -1.01 -4.60
CA LYS A 78 -37.46 0.36 -5.06
C LYS A 78 -36.07 0.82 -4.63
N LEU A 79 -35.27 1.24 -5.61
CA LEU A 79 -33.91 1.73 -5.42
C LEU A 79 -33.90 3.24 -5.17
N VAL A 80 -34.46 4.02 -6.10
CA VAL A 80 -34.46 5.49 -6.08
C VAL A 80 -35.77 6.01 -6.70
N ARG A 81 -36.27 7.13 -6.20
CA ARG A 81 -37.31 7.95 -6.86
C ARG A 81 -36.78 9.36 -7.09
N LEU A 82 -36.59 9.72 -8.36
CA LEU A 82 -36.27 11.09 -8.78
C LEU A 82 -37.57 11.86 -9.00
N GLN A 83 -37.73 12.98 -8.29
CA GLN A 83 -38.83 13.91 -8.52
C GLN A 83 -38.45 14.89 -9.62
N LYS A 84 -39.43 15.41 -10.37
CA LYS A 84 -39.29 16.43 -11.44
C LYS A 84 -38.16 17.45 -11.24
N LYS A 85 -38.09 18.08 -10.06
CA LYS A 85 -37.06 19.08 -9.71
C LYS A 85 -35.60 18.62 -9.81
N PHE A 86 -35.34 17.31 -9.72
CA PHE A 86 -33.98 16.74 -9.72
C PHE A 86 -33.62 16.06 -11.04
N ILE A 87 -34.57 15.97 -11.98
CA ILE A 87 -34.34 15.24 -13.23
C ILE A 87 -33.31 15.98 -14.08
N TYR A 88 -33.43 17.31 -14.22
CA TYR A 88 -32.50 18.13 -15.00
C TYR A 88 -31.01 17.91 -14.66
N ASP A 89 -30.67 17.80 -13.38
CA ASP A 89 -29.28 17.65 -12.93
C ASP A 89 -28.76 16.20 -13.03
N ARG A 90 -29.65 15.23 -13.26
CA ARG A 90 -29.35 13.80 -13.20
C ARG A 90 -29.61 13.07 -14.52
N PHE A 91 -30.02 13.79 -15.57
CA PHE A 91 -30.46 13.21 -16.84
C PHE A 91 -29.54 13.72 -17.96
N ILE A 92 -28.82 12.80 -18.59
CA ILE A 92 -27.87 13.10 -19.67
C ILE A 92 -28.38 12.46 -20.96
N GLU A 93 -28.61 13.31 -21.95
CA GLU A 93 -29.07 12.92 -23.27
C GLU A 93 -27.91 12.70 -24.25
N PHE A 94 -28.07 11.71 -25.12
CA PHE A 94 -27.20 11.43 -26.26
C PHE A 94 -27.93 11.74 -27.57
N ASP A 95 -27.18 11.88 -28.67
CA ASP A 95 -27.73 12.19 -30.00
C ASP A 95 -28.55 11.04 -30.63
N THR A 96 -28.67 9.92 -29.91
CA THR A 96 -29.43 8.71 -30.31
C THR A 96 -30.49 8.41 -29.25
N ASP A 97 -31.24 7.33 -29.41
CA ASP A 97 -32.27 6.88 -28.44
C ASP A 97 -31.66 6.28 -27.15
N LEU A 98 -30.67 6.96 -26.56
CA LEU A 98 -30.01 6.61 -25.31
C LEU A 98 -30.07 7.78 -24.34
N VAL A 99 -30.30 7.44 -23.08
CA VAL A 99 -30.23 8.34 -21.94
C VAL A 99 -29.39 7.70 -20.85
N LEU A 100 -28.63 8.54 -20.15
CA LEU A 100 -27.95 8.20 -18.91
C LEU A 100 -28.60 8.92 -17.72
N LEU A 101 -29.00 8.16 -16.72
CA LEU A 101 -29.43 8.66 -15.42
C LEU A 101 -28.30 8.53 -14.40
N LEU A 102 -27.99 9.64 -13.72
CA LEU A 102 -27.03 9.71 -12.63
C LEU A 102 -27.72 9.43 -11.29
N ILE A 103 -27.46 8.27 -10.70
CA ILE A 103 -27.97 7.92 -9.38
C ILE A 103 -26.89 8.15 -8.32
N GLU A 104 -27.31 8.45 -7.09
CA GLU A 104 -26.37 8.51 -5.98
C GLU A 104 -25.68 7.16 -5.78
N LYS A 105 -24.41 7.25 -5.35
CA LYS A 105 -23.55 6.09 -5.21
C LYS A 105 -24.19 5.01 -4.36
N LEU A 106 -24.28 3.79 -4.91
CA LEU A 106 -24.86 2.66 -4.21
C LEU A 106 -23.81 1.99 -3.30
N GLU A 107 -24.18 1.79 -2.04
CA GLU A 107 -23.38 1.02 -1.08
C GLU A 107 -23.45 -0.51 -1.32
N ASP A 108 -24.29 -0.95 -2.26
CA ASP A 108 -24.48 -2.37 -2.56
C ASP A 108 -23.22 -2.96 -3.22
N THR A 109 -22.50 -3.80 -2.47
CA THR A 109 -21.27 -4.48 -2.93
C THR A 109 -21.55 -5.75 -3.74
N THR A 110 -22.83 -6.11 -3.95
CA THR A 110 -23.21 -7.34 -4.65
C THR A 110 -23.37 -7.15 -6.15
N ILE A 111 -23.45 -5.90 -6.62
CA ILE A 111 -23.55 -5.54 -8.04
C ILE A 111 -22.17 -5.71 -8.69
N PRO A 112 -22.05 -6.52 -9.76
CA PRO A 112 -20.77 -6.80 -10.39
C PRO A 112 -20.26 -5.63 -11.24
N ASN A 113 -18.95 -5.50 -11.33
CA ASN A 113 -18.32 -4.64 -12.34
C ASN A 113 -18.45 -5.29 -13.74
N ILE A 114 -18.53 -4.45 -14.75
CA ILE A 114 -18.64 -4.86 -16.17
C ILE A 114 -17.74 -3.98 -17.04
N GLN A 115 -17.15 -4.57 -18.06
CA GLN A 115 -16.43 -3.83 -19.10
C GLN A 115 -17.35 -3.56 -20.29
N VAL A 116 -16.97 -2.60 -21.12
CA VAL A 116 -17.70 -2.27 -22.34
C VAL A 116 -16.85 -2.53 -23.57
N SER A 117 -17.47 -2.92 -24.68
CA SER A 117 -16.78 -3.15 -25.95
C SER A 117 -17.69 -2.82 -27.12
N ASP A 118 -17.14 -2.13 -28.12
CA ASP A 118 -17.84 -1.85 -29.38
C ASP A 118 -17.82 -3.04 -30.35
N GLU A 119 -17.02 -4.08 -30.07
CA GLU A 119 -17.00 -5.30 -30.87
C GLU A 119 -18.29 -6.10 -30.68
N ILE A 120 -18.90 -6.59 -31.76
CA ILE A 120 -20.18 -7.32 -31.68
C ILE A 120 -19.93 -8.80 -31.32
N SER A 121 -20.40 -9.24 -30.14
CA SER A 121 -20.36 -10.65 -29.74
C SER A 121 -21.34 -11.52 -30.56
N ASN A 122 -20.96 -12.77 -30.83
CA ASN A 122 -21.77 -13.71 -31.60
C ASN A 122 -23.01 -14.20 -30.83
N GLU A 123 -22.87 -14.37 -29.52
CA GLU A 123 -23.95 -14.78 -28.62
C GLU A 123 -23.98 -13.81 -27.42
N CYS A 124 -25.18 -13.30 -27.15
CA CYS A 124 -25.42 -12.33 -26.08
C CYS A 124 -26.64 -12.75 -25.27
N ILE A 125 -26.68 -12.30 -24.03
CA ILE A 125 -27.89 -12.33 -23.20
C ILE A 125 -28.29 -10.92 -22.82
N SER A 126 -29.56 -10.75 -22.51
CA SER A 126 -30.06 -9.56 -21.81
C SER A 126 -30.97 -9.97 -20.68
N TRP A 127 -30.93 -9.19 -19.60
CA TRP A 127 -31.84 -9.30 -18.47
C TRP A 127 -32.82 -8.14 -18.56
N SER A 128 -34.08 -8.46 -18.80
CA SER A 128 -35.09 -7.48 -19.18
C SER A 128 -36.39 -7.70 -18.44
N ILE A 129 -37.19 -6.64 -18.41
CA ILE A 129 -38.59 -6.67 -18.00
C ILE A 129 -39.41 -6.50 -19.26
N THR A 130 -40.52 -7.20 -19.33
CA THR A 130 -41.42 -7.12 -20.46
C THR A 130 -42.85 -6.99 -19.99
N LYS A 131 -43.73 -6.53 -20.88
CA LYS A 131 -45.17 -6.43 -20.60
C LYS A 131 -45.77 -7.78 -20.19
N ALA A 132 -45.21 -8.89 -20.67
CA ALA A 132 -45.64 -10.23 -20.29
C ALA A 132 -45.23 -10.60 -18.85
N LEU A 133 -44.09 -10.09 -18.39
CA LEU A 133 -43.52 -10.34 -17.06
C LEU A 133 -43.08 -9.01 -16.42
N PRO A 134 -44.04 -8.15 -16.02
CA PRO A 134 -43.73 -6.79 -15.57
C PRO A 134 -43.05 -6.74 -14.19
N ASP A 135 -43.21 -7.80 -13.38
CA ASP A 135 -42.74 -7.84 -12.00
C ASP A 135 -41.54 -8.78 -11.78
N GLU A 136 -40.99 -9.33 -12.86
CA GLU A 136 -39.84 -10.23 -12.82
C GLU A 136 -38.85 -9.91 -13.94
N ILE A 137 -37.56 -9.86 -13.59
CA ILE A 137 -36.47 -9.74 -14.57
C ILE A 137 -36.21 -11.13 -15.15
N HIS A 138 -36.32 -11.28 -16.47
CA HIS A 138 -36.11 -12.55 -17.17
C HIS A 138 -34.98 -12.46 -18.20
N ARG A 139 -34.48 -13.64 -18.59
CA ARG A 139 -33.38 -13.79 -19.54
C ARG A 139 -33.90 -13.83 -20.97
N LEU A 140 -33.28 -13.03 -21.83
CA LEU A 140 -33.43 -13.06 -23.28
C LEU A 140 -32.11 -13.50 -23.92
N ASP A 141 -32.15 -14.52 -24.77
CA ASP A 141 -30.97 -15.03 -25.48
C ASP A 141 -30.95 -14.54 -26.94
N PHE A 142 -29.83 -13.96 -27.32
CA PHE A 142 -29.61 -13.28 -28.59
C PHE A 142 -28.46 -13.92 -29.37
N LYS A 143 -28.66 -14.06 -30.68
CA LYS A 143 -27.61 -14.45 -31.64
C LYS A 143 -27.39 -13.34 -32.65
N LYS A 144 -26.14 -13.08 -32.98
CA LYS A 144 -25.76 -12.10 -34.00
C LYS A 144 -26.44 -12.43 -35.33
N ASN A 145 -27.05 -11.40 -35.95
CA ASN A 145 -27.69 -11.52 -37.26
C ASN A 145 -26.99 -10.64 -38.31
N ASP A 146 -27.06 -9.31 -38.13
CA ASP A 146 -26.48 -8.33 -39.05
C ASP A 146 -25.54 -7.39 -38.29
N PRO A 147 -24.21 -7.55 -38.43
CA PRO A 147 -23.25 -6.69 -37.76
C PRO A 147 -23.29 -5.22 -38.19
N GLU A 148 -23.61 -4.90 -39.45
CA GLU A 148 -23.62 -3.51 -39.91
C GLU A 148 -24.75 -2.72 -39.26
N ARG A 149 -25.88 -3.39 -39.00
CA ARG A 149 -27.04 -2.81 -38.31
C ARG A 149 -27.05 -3.03 -36.80
N LYS A 150 -26.01 -3.66 -36.23
CA LYS A 150 -25.98 -4.16 -34.83
C LYS A 150 -27.26 -4.91 -34.44
N ARG A 151 -27.74 -5.79 -35.33
CA ARG A 151 -29.00 -6.53 -35.20
C ARG A 151 -28.79 -7.94 -34.64
N TYR A 152 -29.69 -8.34 -33.75
CA TYR A 152 -29.66 -9.64 -33.08
C TYR A 152 -30.99 -10.40 -33.25
N THR A 153 -30.91 -11.71 -33.41
CA THR A 153 -32.06 -12.64 -33.42
C THR A 153 -32.33 -13.17 -32.02
N ILE A 154 -33.59 -13.15 -31.59
CA ILE A 154 -34.02 -13.74 -30.31
C ILE A 154 -34.33 -15.23 -30.48
N SER A 155 -33.82 -16.05 -29.56
CA SER A 155 -33.97 -17.51 -29.62
C SER A 155 -35.20 -18.05 -28.84
N ASN A 156 -35.63 -17.38 -27.76
CA ASN A 156 -36.57 -17.95 -26.76
C ASN A 156 -37.94 -17.25 -26.67
N PHE A 157 -38.36 -16.48 -27.68
CA PHE A 157 -39.64 -15.78 -27.67
C PHE A 157 -40.43 -16.03 -28.95
N SER A 158 -41.70 -16.41 -28.80
CA SER A 158 -42.60 -16.78 -29.90
C SER A 158 -43.58 -15.66 -30.29
N HIS A 159 -43.78 -14.64 -29.44
CA HIS A 159 -44.74 -13.57 -29.67
C HIS A 159 -44.11 -12.17 -29.56
N PRO A 160 -43.94 -11.46 -30.70
CA PRO A 160 -43.34 -10.13 -30.76
C PRO A 160 -43.92 -9.08 -29.79
N GLN A 161 -45.24 -9.08 -29.58
CA GLN A 161 -45.90 -8.10 -28.69
C GLN A 161 -45.54 -8.26 -27.21
N SER A 162 -45.02 -9.43 -26.84
CA SER A 162 -44.67 -9.76 -25.47
C SER A 162 -43.29 -9.23 -25.06
N LEU A 163 -42.53 -8.61 -25.98
CA LEU A 163 -41.21 -8.01 -25.72
C LEU A 163 -41.27 -6.51 -25.41
N LYS A 164 -42.45 -5.88 -25.47
CA LYS A 164 -42.61 -4.48 -25.05
C LYS A 164 -42.06 -4.28 -23.63
N GLY A 165 -41.22 -3.25 -23.43
CA GLY A 165 -40.58 -2.95 -22.16
C GLY A 165 -39.13 -3.42 -22.02
N CYS A 166 -38.60 -4.23 -22.95
CA CYS A 166 -37.19 -4.66 -22.92
C CYS A 166 -36.20 -3.58 -23.38
N SER A 167 -36.69 -2.48 -23.98
CA SER A 167 -35.90 -1.32 -24.38
C SER A 167 -35.04 -0.81 -23.22
N GLY A 168 -33.79 -0.48 -23.50
CA GLY A 168 -32.81 0.01 -22.52
C GLY A 168 -32.01 -1.08 -21.79
N SER A 169 -32.36 -2.36 -21.90
CA SER A 169 -31.53 -3.44 -21.35
C SER A 169 -30.21 -3.59 -22.11
N GLY A 170 -29.16 -4.03 -21.41
CA GLY A 170 -27.83 -4.25 -21.99
C GLY A 170 -27.66 -5.59 -22.71
N PHE A 171 -26.88 -5.62 -23.79
CA PHE A 171 -26.41 -6.85 -24.44
C PHE A 171 -25.10 -7.32 -23.81
N ILE A 172 -25.10 -8.45 -23.13
CA ILE A 172 -23.95 -8.98 -22.40
C ILE A 172 -23.45 -10.24 -23.09
N SER A 173 -22.15 -10.37 -23.32
CA SER A 173 -21.57 -11.60 -23.90
C SER A 173 -21.86 -12.84 -23.05
N THR A 174 -22.11 -13.98 -23.69
CA THR A 174 -22.19 -15.30 -23.03
C THR A 174 -20.83 -15.91 -22.71
N GLN A 175 -19.73 -15.26 -23.13
CA GLN A 175 -18.37 -15.77 -22.96
C GLN A 175 -17.58 -14.96 -21.94
N LYS A 176 -17.81 -13.65 -21.88
CA LYS A 176 -17.06 -12.72 -21.03
C LYS A 176 -17.98 -11.69 -20.37
N PRO A 177 -17.57 -11.11 -19.23
CA PRO A 177 -18.30 -10.05 -18.55
C PRO A 177 -18.19 -8.68 -19.24
N VAL A 178 -18.67 -8.61 -20.50
CA VAL A 178 -18.55 -7.45 -21.38
C VAL A 178 -19.93 -7.06 -21.91
N LEU A 179 -20.24 -5.76 -21.84
CA LEU A 179 -21.42 -5.13 -22.40
C LEU A 179 -21.12 -4.61 -23.82
N HIS A 180 -21.96 -4.99 -24.78
CA HIS A 180 -21.78 -4.70 -26.21
C HIS A 180 -22.75 -3.65 -26.76
N GLY A 181 -23.62 -3.10 -25.91
CA GLY A 181 -24.59 -2.07 -26.27
C GLY A 181 -25.91 -2.24 -25.52
N PHE A 182 -26.93 -1.51 -25.94
CA PHE A 182 -28.26 -1.51 -25.33
C PHE A 182 -29.34 -1.78 -26.37
N ILE A 183 -30.43 -2.42 -25.93
CA ILE A 183 -31.61 -2.70 -26.76
C ILE A 183 -32.31 -1.38 -27.07
N MET A 184 -32.41 -1.02 -28.37
CA MET A 184 -33.11 0.18 -28.81
C MET A 184 -34.63 -0.09 -28.86
N ARG A 185 -35.09 -0.97 -29.74
CA ARG A 185 -36.52 -1.23 -29.96
C ARG A 185 -36.79 -2.63 -30.50
N HIS A 186 -38.02 -3.09 -30.31
CA HIS A 186 -38.55 -4.36 -30.82
C HIS A 186 -39.99 -4.18 -31.37
N PRO A 187 -40.35 -4.71 -32.56
CA PRO A 187 -39.66 -4.62 -33.86
C PRO A 187 -40.05 -3.32 -34.59
N THR A 188 -39.43 -3.04 -35.74
CA THR A 188 -39.84 -1.99 -36.69
C THR A 188 -41.02 -2.46 -37.54
N ASP A 189 -41.90 -1.53 -37.96
CA ASP A 189 -43.08 -1.84 -38.79
C ASP A 189 -42.73 -2.46 -40.16
N GLU A 190 -41.45 -2.48 -40.53
CA GLU A 190 -40.95 -2.94 -41.83
C GLU A 190 -40.53 -4.42 -41.89
N LEU A 191 -40.46 -5.18 -40.78
CA LEU A 191 -40.00 -6.59 -40.79
C LEU A 191 -40.72 -7.48 -39.75
N GLU A 192 -41.50 -8.45 -40.23
CA GLU A 192 -42.14 -9.53 -39.44
C GLU A 192 -41.13 -10.57 -38.87
N GLY A 193 -40.18 -10.17 -38.02
CA GLY A 193 -39.13 -11.09 -37.53
C GLY A 193 -38.81 -10.99 -36.03
N ASN A 194 -38.26 -12.07 -35.47
CA ASN A 194 -37.77 -12.17 -34.08
C ASN A 194 -36.41 -11.44 -33.91
N TYR A 195 -36.34 -10.17 -34.28
CA TYR A 195 -35.08 -9.38 -34.25
C TYR A 195 -35.19 -8.14 -33.34
N VAL A 196 -34.04 -7.74 -32.80
CA VAL A 196 -33.85 -6.50 -32.03
C VAL A 196 -32.63 -5.76 -32.57
N ASP A 197 -32.75 -4.45 -32.71
CA ASP A 197 -31.64 -3.57 -33.06
C ASP A 197 -31.03 -2.98 -31.78
N ALA A 198 -29.69 -2.96 -31.71
CA ALA A 198 -28.97 -2.24 -30.68
C ALA A 198 -28.87 -0.75 -31.04
N ILE A 199 -28.74 0.09 -30.02
CA ILE A 199 -28.52 1.53 -30.21
C ILE A 199 -27.23 1.74 -31.02
N ASN A 200 -27.33 2.56 -32.07
CA ASN A 200 -26.19 2.89 -32.93
C ASN A 200 -25.35 4.02 -32.33
N LEU A 201 -24.71 3.74 -31.20
CA LEU A 201 -23.76 4.63 -30.53
C LEU A 201 -22.55 3.79 -30.08
N THR A 202 -21.35 4.36 -30.10
CA THR A 202 -20.15 3.67 -29.59
C THR A 202 -19.89 4.02 -28.13
N PHE A 203 -19.22 3.11 -27.39
CA PHE A 203 -18.78 3.40 -26.04
C PHE A 203 -17.69 4.48 -26.00
N GLU A 204 -16.94 4.64 -27.10
CA GLU A 204 -16.03 5.77 -27.26
C GLU A 204 -16.80 7.12 -27.28
N ASP A 205 -17.91 7.20 -28.03
CA ASP A 205 -18.78 8.39 -28.04
C ASP A 205 -19.37 8.67 -26.66
N ILE A 206 -19.82 7.63 -25.96
CA ILE A 206 -20.31 7.74 -24.59
C ILE A 206 -19.23 8.30 -23.67
N ASN A 207 -18.01 7.77 -23.74
CA ASN A 207 -16.88 8.22 -22.94
C ASN A 207 -16.46 9.65 -23.26
N ARG A 208 -16.51 10.10 -24.53
CA ARG A 208 -16.27 11.51 -24.90
C ARG A 208 -17.28 12.44 -24.22
N LYS A 209 -18.56 12.06 -24.18
CA LYS A 209 -19.61 12.82 -23.49
C LYS A 209 -19.37 12.85 -21.98
N LEU A 210 -19.08 11.69 -21.35
CA LEU A 210 -18.78 11.60 -19.92
C LEU A 210 -17.57 12.46 -19.53
N PHE A 211 -16.50 12.41 -20.33
CA PHE A 211 -15.30 13.23 -20.13
C PHE A 211 -15.63 14.73 -20.16
N SER A 212 -16.44 15.18 -21.13
CA SER A 212 -16.84 16.59 -21.25
C SER A 212 -17.64 17.11 -20.04
N LEU A 213 -18.29 16.21 -19.29
CA LEU A 213 -19.08 16.51 -18.11
C LEU A 213 -18.30 16.31 -16.79
N GLY A 214 -17.02 15.92 -16.87
CA GLY A 214 -16.20 15.61 -15.69
C GLY A 214 -16.66 14.36 -14.93
N LEU A 215 -17.30 13.42 -15.63
CA LEU A 215 -17.79 12.16 -15.08
C LEU A 215 -16.80 11.01 -15.32
N GLU A 216 -16.86 9.98 -14.49
CA GLU A 216 -16.02 8.78 -14.63
C GLU A 216 -16.33 8.06 -15.96
N LEU A 217 -15.28 7.64 -16.67
CA LEU A 217 -15.40 6.96 -17.96
C LEU A 217 -15.72 5.47 -17.77
N LEU A 218 -16.46 4.89 -18.71
CA LEU A 218 -16.70 3.46 -18.78
C LEU A 218 -15.41 2.72 -19.13
N CYS A 219 -15.15 1.61 -18.44
CA CYS A 219 -13.97 0.79 -18.68
C CYS A 219 -14.10 -0.03 -19.98
N VAL A 220 -13.42 0.42 -21.03
CA VAL A 220 -13.33 -0.33 -22.29
C VAL A 220 -12.48 -1.60 -22.11
N GLU A 221 -12.92 -2.70 -22.72
CA GLU A 221 -12.23 -3.99 -22.69
C GLU A 221 -10.76 -3.85 -23.12
N ASN A 222 -9.85 -4.50 -22.38
CA ASN A 222 -8.39 -4.51 -22.63
C ASN A 222 -7.66 -3.16 -22.62
N GLN A 223 -8.31 -2.05 -22.24
CA GLN A 223 -7.65 -0.73 -22.18
C GLN A 223 -7.19 -0.33 -20.77
N SER A 224 -7.83 -0.84 -19.72
CA SER A 224 -7.51 -0.45 -18.34
C SER A 224 -6.41 -1.30 -17.72
N LYS A 225 -5.40 -0.62 -17.14
CA LYS A 225 -4.40 -1.27 -16.28
C LYS A 225 -4.94 -1.62 -14.90
N LEU A 226 -6.00 -0.94 -14.45
CA LEU A 226 -6.57 -1.04 -13.09
C LEU A 226 -7.76 -1.98 -13.00
N ILE A 227 -8.49 -2.12 -14.11
CA ILE A 227 -9.70 -2.93 -14.21
C ILE A 227 -9.47 -4.01 -15.27
N ARG A 228 -9.42 -5.27 -14.85
CA ARG A 228 -9.18 -6.40 -15.77
C ARG A 228 -10.22 -7.50 -15.61
N ASN A 229 -10.50 -8.16 -16.72
CA ASN A 229 -11.20 -9.44 -16.73
C ASN A 229 -10.23 -10.55 -16.30
N ILE A 230 -10.60 -11.28 -15.25
CA ILE A 230 -9.82 -12.39 -14.73
C ILE A 230 -10.49 -13.72 -15.08
N ALA A 231 -9.74 -14.54 -15.82
CA ALA A 231 -10.12 -15.89 -16.25
C ALA A 231 -11.49 -15.96 -16.96
N ASP A 232 -11.86 -14.89 -17.69
CA ASP A 232 -13.14 -14.71 -18.39
C ASP A 232 -14.38 -14.85 -17.50
N LYS A 233 -14.22 -14.62 -16.19
CA LYS A 233 -15.25 -14.87 -15.19
C LYS A 233 -15.66 -13.63 -14.41
N LYS A 234 -14.73 -12.71 -14.16
CA LYS A 234 -14.97 -11.61 -13.22
C LYS A 234 -14.13 -10.39 -13.56
N ILE A 235 -14.77 -9.23 -13.57
CA ILE A 235 -14.09 -7.94 -13.64
C ILE A 235 -13.62 -7.55 -12.25
N ILE A 236 -12.34 -7.24 -12.12
CA ILE A 236 -11.72 -6.81 -10.87
C ILE A 236 -11.13 -5.42 -11.07
N ASN A 237 -11.56 -4.48 -10.21
CA ASN A 237 -10.88 -3.20 -10.00
C ASN A 237 -9.91 -3.35 -8.82
N ILE A 238 -8.61 -3.13 -9.03
CA ILE A 238 -7.60 -3.27 -7.96
C ILE A 238 -7.72 -2.23 -6.84
N GLU A 239 -8.42 -1.13 -7.08
CA GLU A 239 -8.68 -0.10 -6.08
C GLU A 239 -9.84 -0.46 -5.13
N GLU A 240 -10.65 -1.45 -5.51
CA GLU A 240 -11.81 -1.94 -4.76
C GLU A 240 -11.87 -3.47 -4.77
N ALA A 241 -10.71 -4.12 -4.71
CA ALA A 241 -10.60 -5.56 -4.81
C ALA A 241 -11.14 -6.23 -3.54
N LYS A 242 -12.01 -7.23 -3.72
CA LYS A 242 -12.56 -8.00 -2.60
C LYS A 242 -11.74 -9.25 -2.30
N ILE A 243 -11.08 -9.28 -1.14
CA ILE A 243 -10.30 -10.42 -0.64
C ILE A 243 -10.80 -10.78 0.76
N ASN A 244 -11.04 -12.07 1.03
CA ASN A 244 -11.60 -12.57 2.30
C ASN A 244 -12.89 -11.84 2.74
N GLY A 245 -13.70 -11.38 1.78
CA GLY A 245 -14.92 -10.64 2.07
C GLY A 245 -14.72 -9.15 2.41
N VAL A 246 -13.48 -8.64 2.39
CA VAL A 246 -13.13 -7.24 2.64
C VAL A 246 -12.81 -6.54 1.31
N VAL A 247 -13.41 -5.38 1.06
CA VAL A 247 -13.06 -4.50 -0.06
C VAL A 247 -11.81 -3.69 0.30
N LEU A 248 -10.76 -3.82 -0.51
CA LEU A 248 -9.42 -3.29 -0.27
C LEU A 248 -8.90 -2.52 -1.49
N ASN A 249 -8.15 -1.45 -1.25
CA ASN A 249 -7.42 -0.74 -2.30
C ASN A 249 -5.97 -1.23 -2.37
N LEU A 250 -5.70 -2.19 -3.26
CA LEU A 250 -4.38 -2.80 -3.39
C LEU A 250 -3.37 -1.85 -4.03
N LEU A 251 -3.82 -0.99 -4.96
CA LEU A 251 -2.94 -0.01 -5.59
C LEU A 251 -2.43 1.01 -4.56
N GLN A 252 -3.31 1.53 -3.72
CA GLN A 252 -2.97 2.47 -2.66
C GLN A 252 -2.03 1.80 -1.65
N ALA A 253 -2.32 0.58 -1.22
CA ALA A 253 -1.44 -0.17 -0.32
C ALA A 253 -0.02 -0.35 -0.91
N THR A 254 0.09 -0.64 -2.21
CA THR A 254 1.38 -0.69 -2.90
C THR A 254 2.12 0.65 -2.83
N ARG A 255 1.42 1.76 -3.10
CA ARG A 255 2.00 3.12 -2.99
C ARG A 255 2.48 3.43 -1.57
N ARG A 256 1.73 3.03 -0.54
CA ARG A 256 2.13 3.20 0.88
C ARG A 256 3.42 2.43 1.19
N ILE A 257 3.50 1.17 0.74
CA ILE A 257 4.64 0.29 1.03
C ILE A 257 5.94 0.80 0.42
N ILE A 258 5.89 1.52 -0.71
CA ILE A 258 7.09 2.12 -1.32
C ILE A 258 7.81 3.05 -0.34
N VAL A 259 7.06 3.77 0.49
CA VAL A 259 7.62 4.66 1.51
C VAL A 259 8.05 3.85 2.74
N ASP A 260 7.18 2.95 3.20
CA ASP A 260 7.40 2.08 4.38
C ASP A 260 8.66 1.20 4.24
N CYS A 261 8.94 0.66 3.04
CA CYS A 261 10.11 -0.18 2.76
C CYS A 261 11.46 0.57 2.78
N GLN A 262 11.47 1.90 2.80
CA GLN A 262 12.72 2.67 2.79
C GLN A 262 13.53 2.48 4.07
N ASP A 263 12.83 2.24 5.18
CA ASP A 263 13.42 2.06 6.50
C ASP A 263 13.59 0.58 6.86
N ASP A 264 13.35 -0.36 5.94
CA ASP A 264 13.40 -1.80 6.22
C ASP A 264 14.72 -2.24 6.87
N TRP A 265 14.59 -3.11 7.87
CA TRP A 265 15.74 -3.72 8.53
C TRP A 265 16.65 -4.43 7.53
N PHE A 266 16.07 -5.22 6.64
CA PHE A 266 16.78 -5.92 5.57
C PHE A 266 16.30 -5.35 4.24
N HIS A 267 17.19 -4.68 3.51
CA HIS A 267 16.85 -4.12 2.21
C HIS A 267 16.68 -5.24 1.19
N ASP A 268 15.51 -5.34 0.54
CA ASP A 268 15.34 -6.24 -0.60
C ASP A 268 16.37 -5.89 -1.68
N PRO A 269 17.04 -6.87 -2.29
CA PRO A 269 18.07 -6.60 -3.29
C PRO A 269 17.56 -5.77 -4.46
N LEU A 270 16.28 -5.83 -4.82
CA LEU A 270 15.69 -5.04 -5.90
C LEU A 270 14.80 -3.91 -5.38
N SER A 271 14.82 -3.62 -4.07
CA SER A 271 13.86 -2.73 -3.42
C SER A 271 12.40 -3.06 -3.78
N PHE A 272 12.05 -4.30 -4.09
CA PHE A 272 10.72 -4.72 -4.53
C PHE A 272 10.17 -4.03 -5.80
N VAL A 273 11.00 -3.43 -6.66
CA VAL A 273 10.50 -2.74 -7.87
C VAL A 273 9.69 -3.66 -8.78
N ASP A 274 10.04 -4.93 -8.82
CA ASP A 274 9.36 -5.99 -9.54
C ASP A 274 7.98 -6.35 -8.96
N LEU A 275 7.69 -6.05 -7.69
CA LEU A 275 6.43 -6.45 -7.04
C LEU A 275 5.42 -5.29 -6.91
N ARG A 276 5.78 -4.09 -7.37
CA ARG A 276 4.95 -2.89 -7.22
C ARG A 276 3.92 -2.71 -8.34
N ASN A 277 4.06 -3.40 -9.46
CA ASN A 277 3.24 -3.18 -10.65
C ASN A 277 1.88 -3.89 -10.62
N THR A 278 0.95 -3.38 -11.41
CA THR A 278 -0.43 -3.92 -11.49
C THR A 278 -0.47 -5.34 -12.04
N ASP A 279 0.44 -5.72 -12.94
CA ASP A 279 0.47 -7.09 -13.49
C ASP A 279 0.70 -8.10 -12.38
N PHE A 280 1.71 -7.85 -11.54
CA PHE A 280 2.00 -8.69 -10.38
C PHE A 280 0.80 -8.79 -9.43
N LEU A 281 0.10 -7.68 -9.15
CA LEU A 281 -1.09 -7.71 -8.30
C LEU A 281 -2.18 -8.63 -8.88
N PHE A 282 -2.45 -8.52 -10.18
CA PHE A 282 -3.45 -9.37 -10.84
C PHE A 282 -3.06 -10.83 -10.88
N GLU A 283 -1.79 -11.13 -11.14
CA GLU A 283 -1.27 -12.48 -11.23
C GLU A 283 -1.21 -13.15 -9.86
N PHE A 284 -0.68 -12.46 -8.85
CA PHE A 284 -0.57 -12.98 -7.48
C PHE A 284 -1.95 -13.14 -6.82
N PHE A 285 -2.84 -12.15 -6.96
CA PHE A 285 -4.14 -12.19 -6.27
C PHE A 285 -5.26 -12.91 -7.04
N GLN A 286 -4.96 -13.47 -8.22
CA GLN A 286 -5.93 -14.04 -9.15
C GLN A 286 -6.91 -15.01 -8.48
N GLU A 287 -6.39 -16.00 -7.75
CA GLU A 287 -7.22 -17.02 -7.09
C GLU A 287 -8.07 -16.45 -5.97
N TYR A 288 -7.57 -15.43 -5.26
CA TYR A 288 -8.29 -14.82 -4.15
C TYR A 288 -9.44 -13.92 -4.64
N PHE A 289 -9.27 -13.27 -5.79
CA PHE A 289 -10.36 -12.58 -6.48
C PHE A 289 -11.49 -13.53 -6.91
N LEU A 290 -11.14 -14.78 -7.21
CA LEU A 290 -12.07 -15.85 -7.60
C LEU A 290 -12.67 -16.60 -6.41
N GLY A 291 -12.37 -16.18 -5.17
CA GLY A 291 -13.05 -16.65 -3.96
C GLY A 291 -12.21 -17.56 -3.05
N LYS A 292 -10.94 -17.82 -3.38
CA LYS A 292 -10.01 -18.44 -2.42
C LYS A 292 -9.74 -17.48 -1.27
N ASN A 293 -9.63 -17.99 -0.05
CA ASN A 293 -9.22 -17.17 1.09
C ASN A 293 -7.70 -16.99 1.08
N TYR A 294 -7.25 -15.75 1.21
CA TYR A 294 -5.86 -15.39 1.43
C TYR A 294 -5.49 -15.70 2.89
N VAL A 295 -4.41 -16.44 3.10
CA VAL A 295 -3.89 -16.78 4.42
C VAL A 295 -2.45 -16.32 4.48
N THR A 296 -2.13 -15.50 5.47
CA THR A 296 -0.78 -14.96 5.61
C THR A 296 0.22 -16.03 6.04
N SER A 297 1.49 -15.81 5.70
CA SER A 297 2.58 -16.66 6.18
C SER A 297 3.06 -16.26 7.58
N LYS A 298 3.75 -17.17 8.26
CA LYS A 298 4.39 -16.87 9.56
C LYS A 298 5.53 -15.87 9.34
N SER A 299 5.67 -14.91 10.24
CA SER A 299 6.80 -13.98 10.20
C SER A 299 8.11 -14.72 10.51
N GLU A 300 9.17 -14.31 9.83
CA GLU A 300 10.52 -14.76 10.15
C GLU A 300 11.14 -13.89 11.23
N ILE A 301 11.84 -14.52 12.18
CA ILE A 301 12.45 -13.83 13.32
C ILE A 301 13.94 -13.67 13.06
N PHE A 302 14.42 -12.43 13.12
CA PHE A 302 15.84 -12.09 13.05
C PHE A 302 16.25 -11.22 14.23
N PHE A 303 17.56 -11.10 14.44
CA PHE A 303 18.13 -10.33 15.54
C PHE A 303 19.09 -9.27 15.03
N LEU A 304 18.90 -8.03 15.48
CA LEU A 304 19.71 -6.88 15.10
C LEU A 304 20.51 -6.34 16.29
N PRO A 305 21.74 -5.83 16.08
CA PRO A 305 22.50 -5.18 17.14
C PRO A 305 21.85 -3.85 17.55
N LYS A 306 21.80 -3.58 18.86
CA LYS A 306 21.53 -2.25 19.43
C LYS A 306 22.86 -1.55 19.77
N SER A 307 22.83 -0.24 20.01
CA SER A 307 23.99 0.52 20.51
C SER A 307 24.51 0.05 21.88
N SER A 308 23.68 -0.66 22.64
CA SER A 308 24.05 -1.36 23.86
C SER A 308 24.66 -2.77 23.62
N PHE A 309 24.93 -3.15 22.38
CA PHE A 309 25.39 -4.48 21.93
C PHE A 309 24.41 -5.65 22.21
N THR A 310 23.29 -5.39 22.86
CA THR A 310 22.19 -6.36 22.99
C THR A 310 21.41 -6.50 21.69
N LEU A 311 20.69 -7.60 21.52
CA LEU A 311 19.91 -7.85 20.32
C LEU A 311 18.49 -7.28 20.39
N ARG A 312 17.98 -6.78 19.25
CA ARG A 312 16.57 -6.46 18.99
C ARG A 312 15.98 -7.58 18.15
N LYS A 313 14.84 -8.14 18.58
CA LYS A 313 14.04 -9.04 17.76
C LYS A 313 13.36 -8.24 16.64
N ALA A 314 13.51 -8.66 15.39
CA ALA A 314 12.75 -8.16 14.25
C ALA A 314 11.87 -9.27 13.70
N LEU A 315 10.60 -8.93 13.46
CA LEU A 315 9.64 -9.77 12.76
C LEU A 315 9.61 -9.30 11.31
N LEU A 316 10.12 -10.13 10.40
CA LEU A 316 10.05 -9.88 8.97
C LEU A 316 8.85 -10.62 8.39
N ILE A 317 8.07 -9.91 7.59
CA ILE A 317 6.91 -10.45 6.87
C ILE A 317 7.17 -10.37 5.37
N SER A 318 6.56 -11.26 4.59
CA SER A 318 6.69 -11.23 3.14
C SER A 318 6.13 -9.94 2.55
N TYR A 319 6.58 -9.53 1.36
CA TYR A 319 6.07 -8.34 0.69
C TYR A 319 4.55 -8.42 0.48
N THR A 320 4.04 -9.58 0.08
CA THR A 320 2.62 -9.78 -0.21
C THR A 320 1.77 -9.80 1.07
N ASP A 321 2.28 -10.40 2.15
CA ASP A 321 1.63 -10.32 3.46
C ASP A 321 1.62 -8.88 3.99
N ARG A 322 2.71 -8.12 3.79
CA ARG A 322 2.78 -6.70 4.14
C ARG A 322 1.80 -5.88 3.33
N LEU A 323 1.64 -6.16 2.04
CA LEU A 323 0.66 -5.52 1.16
C LEU A 323 -0.77 -5.74 1.65
N PHE A 324 -1.13 -6.99 1.94
CA PHE A 324 -2.44 -7.31 2.47
C PHE A 324 -2.67 -6.67 3.85
N TYR A 325 -1.70 -6.75 4.75
CA TYR A 325 -1.74 -6.12 6.07
C TYR A 325 -1.89 -4.60 5.98
N THR A 326 -1.13 -3.94 5.11
CA THR A 326 -1.21 -2.50 4.89
C THR A 326 -2.56 -2.12 4.32
N ALA A 327 -3.10 -2.87 3.36
CA ALA A 327 -4.43 -2.61 2.81
C ALA A 327 -5.54 -2.71 3.87
N LEU A 328 -5.46 -3.71 4.77
CA LEU A 328 -6.39 -3.86 5.89
C LEU A 328 -6.32 -2.67 6.85
N VAL A 329 -5.12 -2.22 7.20
CA VAL A 329 -4.94 -1.08 8.12
C VAL A 329 -5.28 0.26 7.47
N ASP A 330 -4.96 0.45 6.19
CA ASP A 330 -5.35 1.64 5.41
C ASP A 330 -6.87 1.77 5.36
N LYS A 331 -7.59 0.65 5.25
CA LYS A 331 -9.06 0.62 5.32
C LYS A 331 -9.63 1.16 6.64
N LEU A 332 -8.89 1.00 7.74
CA LEU A 332 -9.26 1.45 9.09
C LEU A 332 -8.66 2.81 9.45
N GLY A 333 -7.78 3.36 8.60
CA GLY A 333 -6.90 4.48 8.96
C GLY A 333 -7.64 5.75 9.38
N THR A 334 -8.72 6.09 8.67
CA THR A 334 -9.54 7.27 8.99
C THR A 334 -10.20 7.16 10.36
N GLU A 335 -10.93 6.06 10.63
CA GLU A 335 -11.57 5.83 11.93
C GLU A 335 -10.54 5.80 13.07
N ILE A 336 -9.37 5.20 12.83
CA ILE A 336 -8.27 5.19 13.80
C ILE A 336 -7.83 6.63 14.12
N ASP A 337 -7.53 7.44 13.11
CA ASP A 337 -6.97 8.79 13.33
C ASP A 337 -7.98 9.75 13.95
N GLU A 338 -9.25 9.66 13.57
CA GLU A 338 -10.34 10.44 14.16
C GLU A 338 -10.54 10.14 15.65
N SER A 339 -10.22 8.91 16.08
CA SER A 339 -10.28 8.53 17.49
C SER A 339 -9.09 9.05 18.32
N LEU A 340 -7.99 9.48 17.70
CA LEU A 340 -6.77 9.92 18.39
C LEU A 340 -6.86 11.38 18.84
N LEU A 341 -6.37 11.66 20.05
CA LEU A 341 -6.26 13.03 20.54
C LEU A 341 -5.24 13.86 19.73
N PRO A 342 -5.48 15.17 19.53
CA PRO A 342 -4.52 16.07 18.86
C PRO A 342 -3.15 16.19 19.53
N ILE A 343 -3.02 15.81 20.81
CA ILE A 343 -1.75 15.82 21.57
C ILE A 343 -0.86 14.58 21.29
N VAL A 344 -1.35 13.65 20.47
CA VAL A 344 -0.58 12.51 19.96
C VAL A 344 0.03 12.91 18.62
N TYR A 345 1.36 12.96 18.56
CA TYR A 345 2.09 13.48 17.41
C TYR A 345 2.64 12.37 16.49
N SER A 346 2.73 11.14 16.96
CA SER A 346 3.31 10.02 16.21
C SER A 346 2.30 9.32 15.30
N SER A 347 2.79 8.76 14.17
CA SER A 347 2.04 7.84 13.30
C SER A 347 0.58 8.22 13.05
N ARG A 348 0.34 9.50 12.78
CA ARG A 348 -0.96 9.99 12.35
C ARG A 348 -1.25 9.54 10.93
N TYR A 349 -2.49 9.14 10.66
CA TYR A 349 -2.89 8.63 9.37
C TYR A 349 -2.76 9.70 8.28
N ASN A 350 -2.31 9.29 7.09
CA ASN A 350 -2.20 10.17 5.94
C ASN A 350 -3.41 10.00 5.02
N ASN A 351 -4.40 10.88 5.12
CA ASN A 351 -5.58 10.89 4.25
C ASN A 351 -5.27 11.16 2.75
N SER A 352 -4.05 11.58 2.40
CA SER A 352 -3.66 11.78 1.00
C SER A 352 -3.40 10.44 0.30
N SER A 353 -3.80 10.34 -0.98
CA SER A 353 -3.42 9.23 -1.85
C SER A 353 -1.91 9.16 -2.14
N LYS A 354 -1.16 10.23 -1.83
CA LYS A 354 0.29 10.32 -2.03
C LYS A 354 1.05 10.13 -0.71
N GLY A 355 2.20 9.45 -0.79
CA GLY A 355 3.11 9.23 0.34
C GLY A 355 2.82 7.97 1.15
N GLY A 356 3.50 7.83 2.29
CA GLY A 356 3.37 6.69 3.21
C GLY A 356 2.02 6.65 3.92
N LEU A 357 1.73 5.55 4.62
CA LEU A 357 0.44 5.33 5.29
C LEU A 357 0.24 6.33 6.43
N ILE A 358 1.35 6.70 7.09
CA ILE A 358 1.40 7.71 8.13
C ILE A 358 2.05 8.99 7.60
N ILE A 359 1.70 10.13 8.18
CA ILE A 359 2.36 11.41 7.85
C ILE A 359 3.82 11.41 8.34
N PRO A 360 4.72 12.17 7.67
CA PRO A 360 6.12 12.23 8.08
C PRO A 360 6.31 12.65 9.54
N GLY A 361 6.94 11.78 10.33
CA GLY A 361 7.09 11.96 11.77
C GLY A 361 8.03 13.10 12.20
N ILE A 362 8.98 13.51 11.34
CA ILE A 362 9.99 14.54 11.68
C ILE A 362 9.33 15.87 12.05
N GLU A 363 8.38 16.35 11.25
CA GLU A 363 7.71 17.63 11.52
C GLU A 363 6.80 17.54 12.75
N GLN A 364 6.16 16.39 12.98
CA GLN A 364 5.36 16.18 14.17
C GLN A 364 6.22 16.11 15.44
N TRP A 365 7.38 15.47 15.36
CA TRP A 365 8.36 15.44 16.44
C TRP A 365 8.85 16.85 16.77
N LYS A 366 9.17 17.67 15.76
CA LYS A 366 9.55 19.09 15.97
C LYS A 366 8.46 19.88 16.69
N LYS A 367 7.19 19.69 16.31
CA LYS A 367 6.05 20.34 16.98
C LYS A 367 5.97 19.93 18.45
N MET A 368 6.07 18.63 18.76
CA MET A 368 6.05 18.16 20.14
C MET A 368 7.20 18.75 20.95
N MET A 369 8.42 18.75 20.39
CA MET A 369 9.59 19.28 21.09
C MET A 369 9.49 20.79 21.38
N TYR A 370 8.89 21.58 20.48
CA TYR A 370 8.58 22.99 20.74
C TYR A 370 7.64 23.16 21.95
N LEU A 371 6.64 22.28 22.07
CA LEU A 371 5.75 22.27 23.24
C LEU A 371 6.46 21.84 24.52
N ILE A 372 7.34 20.83 24.45
CA ILE A 372 8.19 20.43 25.58
C ILE A 372 9.02 21.63 26.06
N GLN A 373 9.60 22.41 25.14
CA GLN A 373 10.37 23.60 25.50
C GLN A 373 9.51 24.71 26.12
N THR A 374 8.29 24.88 25.64
CA THR A 374 7.35 25.87 26.18
C THR A 374 6.93 25.46 27.59
N TYR A 375 6.44 24.22 27.75
CA TYR A 375 5.98 23.69 29.04
C TYR A 375 7.12 23.52 30.04
N SER A 376 8.36 23.28 29.61
CA SER A 376 9.52 23.19 30.52
C SER A 376 9.86 24.50 31.21
N LYS A 377 9.38 25.65 30.70
CA LYS A 377 9.50 26.97 31.34
C LYS A 377 8.33 27.25 32.29
N GLU A 378 7.14 26.77 31.94
CA GLU A 378 5.90 26.99 32.70
C GLU A 378 5.82 26.11 33.95
N TYR A 379 6.27 24.85 33.86
CA TYR A 379 6.15 23.84 34.91
C TYR A 379 7.47 23.60 35.65
N ASN A 380 7.37 23.00 36.84
CA ASN A 380 8.54 22.72 37.68
C ASN A 380 9.09 21.30 37.51
N TYR A 381 8.26 20.35 37.07
CA TYR A 381 8.63 18.94 36.90
C TYR A 381 8.12 18.39 35.57
N ILE A 382 8.91 17.47 35.00
CA ILE A 382 8.52 16.63 33.86
C ILE A 382 8.70 15.16 34.25
N ILE A 383 7.73 14.32 33.90
CA ILE A 383 7.83 12.87 33.96
C ILE A 383 8.13 12.38 32.55
N GLU A 384 9.23 11.66 32.38
CA GLU A 384 9.55 10.94 31.16
C GLU A 384 9.25 9.47 31.34
N ILE A 385 8.43 8.93 30.46
CA ILE A 385 7.93 7.56 30.56
C ILE A 385 8.38 6.79 29.32
N ASP A 386 8.95 5.61 29.54
CA ASP A 386 9.35 4.64 28.52
C ASP A 386 8.65 3.31 28.83
N ILE A 387 8.10 2.65 27.80
CA ILE A 387 7.37 1.39 27.94
C ILE A 387 8.30 0.24 27.58
N LEU A 388 8.37 -0.79 28.44
CA LEU A 388 9.26 -1.91 28.25
C LEU A 388 8.84 -2.77 27.05
N ASN A 389 9.72 -2.89 26.05
CA ASN A 389 9.52 -3.69 24.83
C ASN A 389 8.12 -3.50 24.21
N PHE A 390 7.69 -2.24 24.07
CA PHE A 390 6.32 -1.86 23.73
C PHE A 390 5.72 -2.71 22.60
N TYR A 391 6.35 -2.74 21.44
CA TYR A 391 5.86 -3.48 20.27
C TYR A 391 5.72 -4.98 20.50
N ASP A 392 6.59 -5.59 21.31
CA ASP A 392 6.57 -7.04 21.59
C ASP A 392 5.45 -7.42 22.58
N ASN A 393 4.98 -6.46 23.38
CA ASN A 393 3.99 -6.63 24.44
C ASN A 393 2.58 -6.17 24.08
N ILE A 394 2.35 -5.62 22.87
CA ILE A 394 1.00 -5.28 22.39
C ILE A 394 0.17 -6.55 22.30
N ASN A 395 -0.94 -6.61 23.02
CA ASN A 395 -1.88 -7.72 22.96
C ASN A 395 -2.78 -7.59 21.73
N THR A 396 -2.66 -8.52 20.78
CA THR A 396 -3.32 -8.41 19.48
C THR A 396 -4.83 -8.58 19.55
N ASP A 397 -5.32 -9.43 20.47
CA ASP A 397 -6.77 -9.60 20.69
C ASP A 397 -7.39 -8.32 21.24
N LEU A 398 -6.78 -7.72 22.27
CA LEU A 398 -7.24 -6.47 22.86
C LEU A 398 -7.19 -5.32 21.86
N LEU A 399 -6.13 -5.24 21.04
CA LEU A 399 -6.04 -4.27 19.95
C LEU A 399 -7.22 -4.40 18.98
N CYS A 400 -7.54 -5.61 18.53
CA CYS A 400 -8.67 -5.85 17.63
C CYS A 400 -10.02 -5.58 18.30
N ASP A 401 -10.18 -5.90 19.59
CA ASP A 401 -11.40 -5.56 20.34
C ASP A 401 -11.63 -4.04 20.37
N LYS A 402 -10.57 -3.26 20.60
CA LYS A 402 -10.62 -1.78 20.56
C LYS A 402 -10.90 -1.24 19.16
N LEU A 403 -10.36 -1.84 18.12
CA LEU A 403 -10.67 -1.43 16.74
C LEU A 403 -12.15 -1.67 16.41
N LEU A 404 -12.74 -2.76 16.89
CA LEU A 404 -14.17 -3.03 16.65
C LEU A 404 -15.10 -1.96 17.26
N THR A 405 -14.68 -1.26 18.32
CA THR A 405 -15.51 -0.22 18.94
C THR A 405 -15.60 1.06 18.12
N ILE A 406 -14.65 1.30 17.21
CA ILE A 406 -14.64 2.48 16.33
C ILE A 406 -15.17 2.20 14.92
N CYS A 407 -15.37 0.92 14.56
CA CYS A 407 -15.83 0.56 13.21
C CYS A 407 -17.31 0.86 12.97
N GLU A 408 -17.56 1.73 11.99
CA GLU A 408 -18.90 2.15 11.59
C GLU A 408 -19.53 1.18 10.57
N SER A 409 -18.73 0.70 9.61
CA SER A 409 -19.21 -0.13 8.51
C SER A 409 -18.98 -1.63 8.71
N THR A 410 -19.82 -2.46 8.07
CA THR A 410 -19.63 -3.92 8.03
C THR A 410 -18.30 -4.30 7.37
N ASN A 411 -17.84 -3.54 6.37
CA ASN A 411 -16.56 -3.81 5.71
C ASN A 411 -15.38 -3.57 6.66
N ASN A 412 -15.42 -2.51 7.47
CA ASN A 412 -14.37 -2.21 8.46
C ASN A 412 -14.34 -3.26 9.58
N ARG A 413 -15.52 -3.71 10.05
CA ARG A 413 -15.60 -4.84 11.00
C ARG A 413 -15.02 -6.13 10.42
N ASN A 414 -15.25 -6.40 9.14
CA ASN A 414 -14.64 -7.56 8.47
C ASN A 414 -13.11 -7.37 8.32
N ALA A 415 -12.64 -6.15 8.02
CA ALA A 415 -11.22 -5.85 7.99
C ALA A 415 -10.55 -6.12 9.36
N VAL A 416 -11.19 -5.75 10.48
CA VAL A 416 -10.67 -6.06 11.83
C VAL A 416 -10.65 -7.57 12.11
N LYS A 417 -11.66 -8.32 11.66
CA LYS A 417 -11.67 -9.79 11.80
C LYS A 417 -10.51 -10.44 11.05
N GLU A 418 -10.26 -10.01 9.81
CA GLU A 418 -9.12 -10.48 9.03
C GLU A 418 -7.80 -10.04 9.64
N LEU A 419 -7.70 -8.79 10.10
CA LEU A 419 -6.53 -8.27 10.80
C LEU A 419 -6.17 -9.11 12.04
N ARG A 420 -7.17 -9.57 12.81
CA ARG A 420 -6.95 -10.46 13.95
C ARG A 420 -6.28 -11.77 13.53
N SER A 421 -6.74 -12.37 12.43
CA SER A 421 -6.13 -13.58 11.87
C SER A 421 -4.68 -13.33 11.45
N VAL A 422 -4.44 -12.23 10.72
CA VAL A 422 -3.11 -11.82 10.26
C VAL A 422 -2.14 -11.62 11.42
N LEU A 423 -2.53 -10.86 12.45
CA LEU A 423 -1.70 -10.60 13.63
C LEU A 423 -1.46 -11.86 14.48
N CYS A 424 -2.43 -12.78 14.54
CA CYS A 424 -2.25 -14.08 15.19
C CYS A 424 -1.15 -14.90 14.50
N THR A 425 -1.14 -14.92 13.16
CA THR A 425 -0.11 -15.60 12.36
C THR A 425 1.26 -14.95 12.53
N PHE A 426 1.35 -13.61 12.46
CA PHE A 426 2.62 -12.89 12.65
C PHE A 426 3.21 -13.06 14.05
N SER A 427 2.37 -13.15 15.08
CA SER A 427 2.82 -13.37 16.46
C SER A 427 3.12 -14.84 16.78
N ASN A 428 3.13 -15.74 15.78
CA ASN A 428 3.25 -17.19 15.98
C ASN A 428 2.28 -17.73 17.03
N GLN A 429 1.02 -17.27 16.99
CA GLN A 429 -0.07 -17.63 17.90
C GLN A 429 0.12 -17.22 19.37
N SER A 430 1.16 -16.46 19.70
CA SER A 430 1.36 -15.95 21.06
C SER A 430 0.37 -14.85 21.46
N LYS A 431 -0.30 -14.23 20.47
CA LYS A 431 -1.24 -13.11 20.64
C LYS A 431 -0.59 -11.88 21.30
N SER A 432 0.73 -11.80 21.25
CA SER A 432 1.54 -10.70 21.75
C SER A 432 2.57 -10.33 20.71
N GLY A 433 2.67 -9.05 20.42
CA GLY A 433 3.66 -8.51 19.53
C GLY A 433 3.12 -8.22 18.13
N ILE A 434 3.55 -7.10 17.56
CA ILE A 434 3.31 -6.74 16.16
C ILE A 434 4.64 -6.38 15.47
N PRO A 435 4.74 -6.49 14.13
CA PRO A 435 5.99 -6.19 13.42
C PRO A 435 6.49 -4.76 13.69
N GLN A 436 7.76 -4.63 14.07
CA GLN A 436 8.42 -3.33 14.27
C GLN A 436 8.91 -2.77 12.93
N ASN A 437 8.97 -1.44 12.83
CA ASN A 437 9.48 -0.73 11.64
C ASN A 437 8.59 -0.99 10.41
N ASN A 438 7.28 -0.85 10.65
CA ASN A 438 6.23 -0.98 9.67
C ASN A 438 5.18 0.10 9.97
N ASP A 439 4.80 0.90 8.97
CA ASP A 439 3.87 2.03 9.15
C ASP A 439 2.51 1.58 9.68
N ALA A 440 1.97 0.47 9.17
CA ALA A 440 0.68 -0.08 9.60
C ALA A 440 0.73 -0.50 11.08
N SER A 441 1.79 -1.20 11.50
CA SER A 441 2.02 -1.50 12.91
C SER A 441 2.19 -0.24 13.77
N SER A 442 2.81 0.80 13.24
CA SER A 442 3.07 2.04 13.98
C SER A 442 1.78 2.84 14.23
N LEU A 443 0.87 2.86 13.25
CA LEU A 443 -0.47 3.41 13.39
C LEU A 443 -1.28 2.61 14.44
N LEU A 444 -1.27 1.29 14.34
CA LEU A 444 -1.95 0.41 15.31
C LEU A 444 -1.38 0.54 16.73
N ALA A 445 -0.05 0.64 16.87
CA ALA A 445 0.61 0.85 18.15
C ALA A 445 0.22 2.20 18.77
N THR A 446 0.14 3.24 17.94
CA THR A 446 -0.32 4.56 18.38
C THR A 446 -1.77 4.52 18.87
N PHE A 447 -2.65 3.81 18.16
CA PHE A 447 -4.04 3.59 18.56
C PHE A 447 -4.19 2.75 19.84
N TYR A 448 -3.33 1.75 20.05
CA TYR A 448 -3.40 0.88 21.22
C TYR A 448 -3.39 1.65 22.55
N LEU A 449 -2.63 2.76 22.61
CA LEU A 449 -2.52 3.64 23.78
C LEU A 449 -3.64 4.69 23.89
N ASN A 450 -4.60 4.76 22.96
CA ASN A 450 -5.60 5.84 22.91
C ASN A 450 -6.44 6.00 24.20
N GLU A 451 -6.75 4.89 24.88
CA GLU A 451 -7.47 4.93 26.17
C GLU A 451 -6.60 5.47 27.31
N VAL A 452 -5.28 5.24 27.26
CA VAL A 452 -4.33 5.83 28.20
C VAL A 452 -4.27 7.33 27.94
N ASP A 453 -4.18 7.74 26.68
CA ASP A 453 -4.16 9.17 26.29
C ASP A 453 -5.41 9.88 26.78
N SER A 454 -6.58 9.32 26.47
CA SER A 454 -7.88 9.88 26.85
C SER A 454 -8.03 9.99 28.37
N TYR A 455 -7.60 8.97 29.11
CA TYR A 455 -7.63 9.02 30.58
C TYR A 455 -6.66 10.10 31.10
N MET A 456 -5.38 10.04 30.71
CA MET A 456 -4.35 10.91 31.25
C MET A 456 -4.57 12.38 30.89
N PHE A 457 -5.09 12.67 29.70
CA PHE A 457 -5.41 14.03 29.27
C PHE A 457 -6.34 14.78 30.24
N HIS A 458 -7.24 14.06 30.92
CA HIS A 458 -8.16 14.63 31.91
C HIS A 458 -7.60 14.61 33.34
N GLN A 459 -6.57 13.80 33.63
CA GLN A 459 -6.02 13.65 34.97
C GLN A 459 -4.84 14.58 35.25
N VAL A 460 -4.11 15.02 34.22
CA VAL A 460 -2.84 15.75 34.38
C VAL A 460 -2.86 17.13 33.72
N PRO A 461 -2.01 18.08 34.18
CA PRO A 461 -2.02 19.44 33.64
C PRO A 461 -1.64 19.53 32.17
N LYS A 462 -0.57 18.83 31.76
CA LYS A 462 -0.13 18.70 30.36
C LYS A 462 0.39 17.30 30.09
N TYR A 463 -0.06 16.75 28.97
CA TYR A 463 0.27 15.43 28.47
C TYR A 463 0.68 15.56 27.00
N LEU A 464 1.83 14.99 26.63
CA LEU A 464 2.31 14.91 25.25
C LEU A 464 2.80 13.48 24.98
N ARG A 465 2.54 12.96 23.78
CA ARG A 465 3.00 11.63 23.38
C ARG A 465 3.52 11.57 21.95
N PHE A 466 4.63 10.86 21.77
CA PHE A 466 5.14 10.40 20.49
C PHE A 466 5.53 8.92 20.60
N MET A 467 4.74 8.04 19.98
CA MET A 467 4.81 6.57 20.12
C MET A 467 4.68 6.17 21.59
N ASP A 468 5.69 5.50 22.13
CA ASP A 468 5.85 5.10 23.52
C ASP A 468 6.58 6.14 24.39
N ASP A 469 7.11 7.22 23.80
CA ASP A 469 7.70 8.34 24.55
C ASP A 469 6.58 9.28 25.04
N ILE A 470 6.30 9.20 26.34
CA ILE A 470 5.23 9.95 27.00
C ILE A 470 5.86 10.99 27.95
N LYS A 471 5.39 12.24 27.85
CA LYS A 471 5.80 13.35 28.70
C LYS A 471 4.62 13.93 29.48
N ILE A 472 4.77 14.10 30.78
CA ILE A 472 3.77 14.70 31.66
C ILE A 472 4.40 15.87 32.42
N PHE A 473 3.75 17.04 32.43
CA PHE A 473 4.25 18.22 33.15
C PHE A 473 3.38 18.55 34.36
N CYS A 474 4.02 18.94 35.46
CA CYS A 474 3.36 19.31 36.71
C CYS A 474 4.22 20.27 37.55
N ASN A 475 3.62 20.87 38.58
CA ASN A 475 4.28 21.89 39.41
C ASN A 475 4.84 21.37 40.73
N ASP A 476 4.41 20.18 41.15
CA ASP A 476 4.75 19.59 42.44
C ASP A 476 5.29 18.15 42.26
N GLU A 477 6.27 17.76 43.08
CA GLU A 477 6.92 16.45 42.99
C GLU A 477 5.99 15.30 43.44
N PHE A 478 5.13 15.55 44.44
CA PHE A 478 4.19 14.54 44.92
C PHE A 478 3.09 14.30 43.89
N ASP A 479 2.64 15.35 43.20
CA ASP A 479 1.79 15.24 42.02
C ASP A 479 2.47 14.40 40.93
N ALA A 480 3.77 14.61 40.67
CA ALA A 480 4.51 13.81 39.69
C ALA A 480 4.47 12.30 40.04
N ARG A 481 4.72 11.96 41.32
CA ARG A 481 4.65 10.58 41.82
C ARG A 481 3.23 9.99 41.70
N LYS A 482 2.21 10.80 42.00
CA LYS A 482 0.80 10.42 41.84
C LYS A 482 0.47 10.12 40.37
N TYR A 483 0.83 11.01 39.44
CA TYR A 483 0.55 10.83 38.01
C TYR A 483 1.30 9.64 37.42
N LEU A 484 2.54 9.38 37.87
CA LEU A 484 3.28 8.17 37.49
C LEU A 484 2.56 6.89 37.94
N THR A 485 1.97 6.90 39.14
CA THR A 485 1.17 5.76 39.63
C THR A 485 -0.09 5.56 38.79
N LEU A 486 -0.81 6.65 38.46
CA LEU A 486 -2.04 6.59 37.66
C LEU A 486 -1.80 6.00 36.27
N ILE A 487 -0.75 6.46 35.57
CA ILE A 487 -0.44 5.95 34.23
C ILE A 487 0.08 4.51 34.28
N GLU A 488 0.85 4.12 35.30
CA GLU A 488 1.26 2.72 35.48
C GLU A 488 0.05 1.80 35.62
N MET A 489 -0.93 2.19 36.44
CA MET A 489 -2.17 1.43 36.60
C MET A 489 -2.91 1.28 35.26
N LYS A 490 -3.03 2.37 34.49
CA LYS A 490 -3.71 2.34 33.19
C LYS A 490 -2.95 1.53 32.14
N LEU A 491 -1.61 1.56 32.15
CA LEU A 491 -0.79 0.72 31.27
C LEU A 491 -0.93 -0.77 31.60
N ARG A 492 -1.05 -1.14 32.89
CA ARG A 492 -1.27 -2.53 33.30
C ARG A 492 -2.61 -3.10 32.82
N GLU A 493 -3.65 -2.28 32.70
CA GLU A 493 -4.92 -2.69 32.07
C GLU A 493 -4.71 -3.10 30.60
N LEU A 494 -3.76 -2.47 29.90
CA LEU A 494 -3.34 -2.83 28.54
C LEU A 494 -2.26 -3.92 28.50
N LYS A 495 -1.97 -4.59 29.62
CA LYS A 495 -0.90 -5.59 29.77
C LYS A 495 0.50 -5.05 29.42
N LEU A 496 0.72 -3.74 29.60
CA LEU A 496 2.00 -3.08 29.40
C LEU A 496 2.66 -2.77 30.75
N SER A 497 3.98 -2.67 30.71
CA SER A 497 4.82 -2.38 31.88
C SER A 497 5.75 -1.21 31.59
N LEU A 498 5.97 -0.36 32.60
CA LEU A 498 6.96 0.70 32.55
C LEU A 498 8.37 0.13 32.50
N ASN A 499 9.25 0.81 31.77
CA ASN A 499 10.68 0.60 31.86
C ASN A 499 11.24 1.41 33.02
N SER A 500 11.35 0.78 34.20
CA SER A 500 11.77 1.44 35.43
C SER A 500 13.17 2.07 35.37
N GLN A 501 14.08 1.55 34.53
CA GLN A 501 15.43 2.11 34.38
C GLN A 501 15.46 3.40 33.56
N LYS A 502 14.50 3.58 32.66
CA LYS A 502 14.43 4.73 31.76
C LYS A 502 13.38 5.76 32.15
N THR A 503 12.37 5.35 32.90
CA THR A 503 11.32 6.24 33.40
C THR A 503 11.86 7.12 34.53
N LYS A 504 11.67 8.43 34.44
CA LYS A 504 12.28 9.41 35.36
C LYS A 504 11.34 10.56 35.68
N ILE A 505 11.42 11.07 36.91
CA ILE A 505 10.86 12.38 37.30
C ILE A 505 12.02 13.36 37.36
N ILE A 506 11.92 14.46 36.62
CA ILE A 506 12.99 15.44 36.45
C ILE A 506 12.51 16.79 36.97
N ASN A 507 13.31 17.41 37.83
CA ASN A 507 13.10 18.78 38.28
C ASN A 507 13.65 19.75 37.20
N LEU A 508 12.75 20.53 36.61
CA LEU A 508 13.05 21.50 35.56
C LEU A 508 13.63 22.82 36.09
N LYS A 509 13.56 23.06 37.40
CA LYS A 509 14.10 24.26 38.07
C LYS A 509 15.03 23.85 39.23
N PRO A 510 16.11 23.11 38.94
CA PRO A 510 17.05 22.69 39.97
C PRO A 510 17.78 23.90 40.55
N LEU A 511 18.13 23.85 41.84
CA LEU A 511 18.82 24.94 42.52
C LEU A 511 20.30 25.03 42.11
N ASN A 512 20.92 23.88 41.79
CA ASN A 512 22.34 23.79 41.44
C ASN A 512 22.63 24.27 40.01
N GLU A 513 23.79 24.90 39.81
CA GLU A 513 24.18 25.45 38.50
C GLU A 513 24.40 24.35 37.44
N ILE A 514 24.89 23.17 37.85
CA ILE A 514 25.07 22.03 36.95
C ILE A 514 23.72 21.56 36.40
N GLY A 515 22.73 21.32 37.27
CA GLY A 515 21.39 20.91 36.84
C GLY A 515 20.70 21.99 36.01
N LYS A 516 20.86 23.28 36.35
CA LYS A 516 20.32 24.37 35.52
C LYS A 516 20.90 24.33 34.11
N LYS A 517 22.20 24.07 33.97
CA LYS A 517 22.87 23.93 32.68
C LYS A 517 22.36 22.70 31.91
N GLU A 518 22.25 21.55 32.58
CA GLU A 518 21.72 20.31 31.98
C GLU A 518 20.29 20.48 31.45
N ILE A 519 19.37 21.02 32.28
CA ILE A 519 17.99 21.29 31.87
C ILE A 519 17.95 22.31 30.73
N LYS A 520 18.81 23.33 30.78
CA LYS A 520 18.89 24.33 29.72
C LYS A 520 19.31 23.69 28.39
N GLU A 521 20.30 22.82 28.41
CA GLU A 521 20.80 22.12 27.21
C GLU A 521 19.80 21.09 26.66
N GLU A 522 19.04 20.42 27.53
CA GLU A 522 18.17 19.30 27.13
C GLU A 522 16.73 19.72 26.82
N TYR A 523 16.14 20.63 27.61
CA TYR A 523 14.73 20.97 27.53
C TYR A 523 14.45 22.43 27.15
N GLN A 524 15.42 23.33 27.29
CA GLN A 524 15.21 24.76 27.04
C GLN A 524 15.96 25.30 25.82
N SER A 525 16.95 24.57 25.26
CA SER A 525 17.66 24.91 24.03
C SER A 525 17.26 23.97 22.89
N PHE A 526 16.10 24.22 22.28
CA PHE A 526 15.61 23.37 21.21
C PHE A 526 16.37 23.53 19.88
N PHE A 527 16.80 24.75 19.57
CA PHE A 527 17.50 25.05 18.33
C PHE A 527 19.01 24.88 18.49
N ASN A 528 19.50 23.68 18.16
CA ASN A 528 20.86 23.60 17.65
C ASN A 528 20.85 24.23 16.24
N LEU A 529 21.20 25.52 16.18
CA LEU A 529 21.19 26.33 14.95
C LEU A 529 21.94 25.63 13.82
N GLU A 530 23.03 24.91 14.14
CA GLU A 530 23.83 24.15 13.19
C GLU A 530 23.08 22.94 12.61
N ARG A 531 22.31 22.20 13.43
CA ARG A 531 21.51 21.05 12.95
C ARG A 531 20.35 21.50 12.06
N SER A 532 19.67 22.59 12.44
CA SER A 532 18.62 23.17 11.60
C SER A 532 19.23 23.65 10.27
N LYS A 533 20.35 24.38 10.34
CA LYS A 533 21.09 24.85 9.17
C LYS A 533 21.49 23.71 8.23
N LEU A 534 22.06 22.62 8.75
CA LEU A 534 22.39 21.41 7.99
C LEU A 534 21.17 20.80 7.26
N SER A 535 20.03 20.68 7.96
CA SER A 535 18.80 20.14 7.37
C SER A 535 18.21 21.06 6.28
N THR A 536 18.25 22.37 6.51
CA THR A 536 17.76 23.37 5.55
C THR A 536 18.66 23.43 4.31
N LEU A 537 19.99 23.48 4.51
CA LEU A 537 20.96 23.56 3.42
C LEU A 537 20.95 22.30 2.55
N SER A 538 20.84 21.11 3.15
CA SER A 538 20.76 19.84 2.39
C SER A 538 19.46 19.69 1.61
N SER A 539 18.37 20.28 2.10
CA SER A 539 17.05 20.23 1.45
C SER A 539 16.88 21.32 0.38
N SER A 540 17.74 22.33 0.34
CA SER A 540 17.73 23.41 -0.66
C SER A 540 17.98 22.92 -2.09
N ASP A 541 17.34 23.55 -3.09
CA ASP A 541 17.58 23.26 -4.52
C ASP A 541 18.88 23.90 -5.05
N SER A 542 19.35 24.99 -4.40
CA SER A 542 20.66 25.58 -4.70
C SER A 542 21.80 24.58 -4.53
N TYR A 543 22.62 24.42 -5.58
CA TYR A 543 23.84 23.60 -5.53
C TYR A 543 24.80 24.06 -4.43
N ASN A 544 24.99 25.38 -4.29
CA ASN A 544 25.91 25.94 -3.30
C ASN A 544 25.51 25.58 -1.87
N ASN A 545 24.21 25.63 -1.56
CA ASN A 545 23.69 25.26 -0.24
C ASN A 545 23.88 23.76 0.03
N ARG A 546 23.60 22.90 -0.97
CA ARG A 546 23.85 21.46 -0.87
C ARG A 546 25.33 21.15 -0.67
N ASN A 547 26.20 21.89 -1.35
CA ASN A 547 27.65 21.77 -1.22
C ASN A 547 28.14 22.24 0.16
N GLU A 548 27.60 23.32 0.72
CA GLU A 548 27.89 23.73 2.11
C GLU A 548 27.42 22.66 3.11
N ALA A 549 26.24 22.09 2.91
CA ALA A 549 25.75 20.99 3.75
C ALA A 549 26.66 19.75 3.70
N PHE A 550 27.20 19.44 2.52
CA PHE A 550 28.20 18.39 2.33
C PHE A 550 29.44 18.65 3.20
N HIS A 551 30.05 19.83 3.10
CA HIS A 551 31.25 20.19 3.87
C HIS A 551 31.03 20.12 5.38
N LEU A 552 29.89 20.62 5.84
CA LEU A 552 29.52 20.55 7.26
C LEU A 552 29.31 19.11 7.73
N ALA A 553 28.70 18.26 6.91
CA ALA A 553 28.50 16.84 7.22
C ALA A 553 29.83 16.07 7.27
N THR A 554 30.70 16.27 6.27
CA THR A 554 32.06 15.69 6.20
C THR A 554 32.85 16.04 7.45
N LYS A 555 32.87 17.33 7.83
CA LYS A 555 33.55 17.80 9.05
C LYS A 555 33.01 17.13 10.31
N LEU A 556 31.69 16.94 10.40
CA LEU A 556 31.05 16.32 11.56
C LEU A 556 31.36 14.82 11.65
N ILE A 557 31.40 14.11 10.51
CA ILE A 557 31.82 12.71 10.44
C ILE A 557 33.27 12.56 10.89
N LEU A 558 34.18 13.36 10.31
CA LEU A 558 35.61 13.33 10.67
C LEU A 558 35.84 13.66 12.15
N LYS A 559 35.06 14.59 12.72
CA LYS A 559 35.09 14.88 14.16
C LYS A 559 34.74 13.64 14.98
N HIS A 560 33.65 12.95 14.64
CA HIS A 560 33.25 11.72 15.34
C HIS A 560 34.23 10.55 15.14
N LEU A 561 34.97 10.53 14.03
CA LEU A 561 36.01 9.55 13.75
C LEU A 561 37.31 9.80 14.54
N ASN A 562 37.55 11.04 14.96
CA ASN A 562 38.78 11.44 15.64
C ASN A 562 38.61 11.61 17.16
N GLU A 563 37.38 11.55 17.70
CA GLU A 563 37.10 11.63 19.14
C GLU A 563 37.24 10.25 19.80
N ASP A 564 38.11 10.14 20.81
CA ASP A 564 38.21 8.95 21.67
C ASP A 564 36.85 8.65 22.31
N THR A 565 36.44 7.38 22.23
CA THR A 565 35.10 6.84 22.45
C THR A 565 34.62 6.88 23.91
N ILE A 566 34.52 8.05 24.53
CA ILE A 566 33.94 8.24 25.86
C ILE A 566 32.82 9.27 25.81
N GLY A 567 31.63 8.85 25.37
CA GLY A 567 30.43 9.71 25.29
C GLY A 567 29.31 9.15 24.40
N VAL A 568 28.75 7.99 24.76
CA VAL A 568 28.04 7.07 23.85
C VAL A 568 26.63 7.52 23.39
N GLY A 569 26.04 8.61 23.90
CA GLY A 569 24.62 8.92 23.64
C GLY A 569 24.30 10.09 22.68
N LYS A 570 24.78 11.31 22.98
CA LYS A 570 24.36 12.54 22.27
C LYS A 570 25.04 12.73 20.89
N ASN A 571 26.22 12.11 20.72
CA ASN A 571 27.06 12.19 19.53
C ASN A 571 26.63 11.25 18.39
N GLU A 572 25.80 10.23 18.69
CA GLU A 572 25.43 9.22 17.69
C GLU A 572 24.37 9.70 16.70
N ARG A 573 23.33 10.39 17.20
CA ARG A 573 22.29 10.99 16.34
C ARG A 573 22.86 12.00 15.36
N SER A 574 23.87 12.78 15.77
CA SER A 574 24.55 13.71 14.87
C SER A 574 25.35 12.98 13.80
N LEU A 575 26.05 11.89 14.14
CA LEU A 575 26.75 11.06 13.16
C LEU A 575 25.79 10.50 12.11
N LEU A 576 24.67 9.89 12.54
CA LEU A 576 23.64 9.35 11.64
C LEU A 576 23.05 10.44 10.73
N GLN A 577 22.79 11.64 11.27
CA GLN A 577 22.31 12.78 10.51
C GLN A 577 23.33 13.21 9.45
N ALA A 578 24.62 13.31 9.80
CA ALA A 578 25.66 13.70 8.86
C ALA A 578 25.87 12.65 7.76
N LEU A 579 25.88 11.35 8.09
CA LEU A 579 25.92 10.28 7.09
C LEU A 579 24.73 10.37 6.13
N THR A 580 23.53 10.65 6.65
CA THR A 580 22.31 10.84 5.85
C THR A 580 22.41 12.05 4.93
N ILE A 581 22.99 13.15 5.41
CA ILE A 581 23.21 14.37 4.60
C ILE A 581 24.23 14.10 3.50
N LEU A 582 25.35 13.44 3.83
CA LEU A 582 26.38 13.08 2.86
C LEU A 582 25.80 12.22 1.74
N LYS A 583 24.99 11.21 2.09
CA LYS A 583 24.16 10.42 1.19
C LYS A 583 23.29 11.29 0.28
N LYS A 584 22.46 12.17 0.88
CA LYS A 584 21.54 13.04 0.13
C LYS A 584 22.28 13.97 -0.82
N SER A 585 23.42 14.52 -0.39
CA SER A 585 24.24 15.41 -1.22
C SER A 585 24.73 14.72 -2.49
N LYS A 586 25.22 13.47 -2.40
CA LYS A 586 25.64 12.69 -3.57
C LYS A 586 24.50 12.44 -4.55
N VAL A 587 23.36 11.93 -4.05
CA VAL A 587 22.15 11.66 -4.85
C VAL A 587 21.64 12.93 -5.52
N ARG A 588 21.74 14.09 -4.84
CA ARG A 588 21.38 15.39 -5.37
C ARG A 588 22.51 16.07 -6.15
N GLY A 589 23.46 15.32 -6.72
CA GLY A 589 24.41 15.82 -7.71
C GLY A 589 25.65 16.55 -7.17
N VAL A 590 25.95 16.50 -5.87
CA VAL A 590 27.25 16.98 -5.37
C VAL A 590 28.35 16.02 -5.85
N SER A 591 29.34 16.54 -6.59
CA SER A 591 30.43 15.73 -7.12
C SER A 591 31.44 15.37 -6.04
N PHE A 592 31.49 14.08 -5.69
CA PHE A 592 32.47 13.54 -4.74
C PHE A 592 33.88 13.48 -5.34
N GLU A 593 34.01 13.41 -6.67
CA GLU A 593 35.30 13.44 -7.35
C GLU A 593 36.07 14.74 -7.08
N LYS A 594 35.36 15.87 -6.99
CA LYS A 594 35.93 17.18 -6.66
C LYS A 594 36.54 17.21 -5.24
N TYR A 595 36.03 16.39 -4.34
CA TYR A 595 36.41 16.34 -2.92
C TYR A 595 37.04 15.00 -2.54
N LYS A 596 37.74 14.37 -3.50
CA LYS A 596 38.30 13.02 -3.37
C LYS A 596 39.15 12.83 -2.10
N SER A 597 39.99 13.80 -1.73
CA SER A 597 40.81 13.68 -0.53
C SER A 597 39.97 13.57 0.75
N GLU A 598 38.97 14.45 0.91
CA GLU A 598 38.09 14.47 2.08
C GLU A 598 37.22 13.21 2.16
N ILE A 599 36.75 12.71 1.00
CA ILE A 599 35.98 11.47 0.92
C ILE A 599 36.86 10.25 1.22
N ASN A 600 38.07 10.20 0.70
CA ASN A 600 39.01 9.11 0.98
C ASN A 600 39.30 9.00 2.48
N ASP A 601 39.57 10.13 3.15
CA ASP A 601 39.82 10.15 4.61
C ASP A 601 38.64 9.56 5.42
N ILE A 602 37.41 9.75 4.94
CA ILE A 602 36.22 9.14 5.53
C ILE A 602 36.19 7.63 5.21
N LEU A 603 36.30 7.27 3.92
CA LEU A 603 36.19 5.89 3.44
C LEU A 603 37.21 4.94 4.05
N GLU A 604 38.44 5.41 4.31
CA GLU A 604 39.47 4.60 4.98
C GLU A 604 39.12 4.29 6.44
N LYS A 605 38.33 5.14 7.11
CA LYS A 605 37.95 4.98 8.52
C LYS A 605 36.59 4.31 8.74
N LEU A 606 35.75 4.21 7.70
CA LEU A 606 34.44 3.56 7.80
C LEU A 606 34.50 2.09 8.24
N PRO A 607 35.46 1.25 7.80
CA PRO A 607 35.57 -0.14 8.28
C PRO A 607 35.78 -0.25 9.79
N THR A 608 36.55 0.67 10.40
CA THR A 608 36.70 0.74 11.85
C THR A 608 35.36 1.01 12.54
N LEU A 609 34.56 1.94 12.01
CA LEU A 609 33.20 2.19 12.52
C LEU A 609 32.29 0.97 12.40
N LEU A 610 32.39 0.20 11.30
CA LEU A 610 31.61 -1.03 11.14
C LEU A 610 31.97 -2.08 12.20
N LYS A 611 33.25 -2.17 12.58
CA LYS A 611 33.75 -3.06 13.65
C LYS A 611 33.26 -2.61 15.04
N GLU A 612 33.30 -1.30 15.33
CA GLU A 612 32.97 -0.75 16.66
C GLU A 612 31.47 -0.51 16.89
N ARG A 613 30.75 -0.15 15.82
CA ARG A 613 29.35 0.29 15.85
C ARG A 613 28.53 -0.47 14.80
N PRO A 614 28.35 -1.79 14.98
CA PRO A 614 27.67 -2.62 13.98
C PRO A 614 26.25 -2.16 13.66
N TRP A 615 25.54 -1.50 14.59
CA TRP A 615 24.15 -1.02 14.39
C TRP A 615 23.99 0.15 13.40
N ILE A 616 25.08 0.79 12.93
CA ILE A 616 25.04 1.83 11.88
C ILE A 616 25.38 1.29 10.48
N THR A 617 25.45 -0.04 10.32
CA THR A 617 25.88 -0.69 9.07
C THR A 617 25.06 -0.24 7.87
N SER A 618 23.73 -0.18 7.97
CA SER A 618 22.84 0.20 6.85
C SER A 618 23.20 1.56 6.24
N GLN A 619 23.54 2.56 7.07
CA GLN A 619 23.85 3.91 6.63
C GLN A 619 25.22 3.96 5.93
N ILE A 620 26.20 3.24 6.48
CA ILE A 620 27.55 3.13 5.90
C ILE A 620 27.50 2.37 4.58
N VAL A 621 26.83 1.21 4.56
CA VAL A 621 26.68 0.37 3.38
C VAL A 621 26.02 1.14 2.24
N TYR A 622 24.92 1.83 2.53
CA TYR A 622 24.25 2.63 1.51
C TYR A 622 25.17 3.73 0.94
N LEU A 623 25.91 4.44 1.81
CA LEU A 623 26.86 5.48 1.38
C LEU A 623 27.93 4.91 0.45
N ILE A 624 28.56 3.78 0.81
CA ILE A 624 29.57 3.12 -0.02
C ILE A 624 28.96 2.62 -1.33
N THR A 625 27.70 2.17 -1.30
CA THR A 625 27.03 1.63 -2.50
C THR A 625 26.80 2.69 -3.58
N ILE A 626 26.47 3.93 -3.21
CA ILE A 626 26.23 5.03 -4.17
C ILE A 626 27.52 5.75 -4.66
N ILE A 627 28.70 5.35 -4.16
CA ILE A 627 29.99 5.91 -4.55
C ILE A 627 30.59 5.02 -5.65
N ASP A 628 31.12 5.63 -6.72
CA ASP A 628 31.82 4.88 -7.78
C ASP A 628 32.98 4.08 -7.17
N ILE A 629 33.06 2.78 -7.51
CA ILE A 629 34.10 1.86 -7.06
C ILE A 629 35.52 2.41 -7.21
N LYS A 630 35.79 3.23 -8.25
CA LYS A 630 37.10 3.84 -8.53
C LYS A 630 37.51 4.88 -7.49
N LEU A 631 36.57 5.41 -6.72
CA LEU A 631 36.82 6.36 -5.63
C LEU A 631 37.04 5.67 -4.30
N ILE A 632 36.72 4.38 -4.18
CA ILE A 632 36.84 3.64 -2.92
C ILE A 632 38.27 3.07 -2.80
N PRO A 633 39.01 3.38 -1.72
CA PRO A 633 40.35 2.85 -1.50
C PRO A 633 40.38 1.31 -1.43
N VAL A 634 41.46 0.70 -1.95
CA VAL A 634 41.65 -0.77 -1.87
C VAL A 634 41.73 -1.24 -0.42
N SER A 635 42.37 -0.46 0.46
CA SER A 635 42.44 -0.73 1.90
C SER A 635 41.05 -0.85 2.55
N THR A 636 40.10 0.00 2.14
CA THR A 636 38.71 -0.07 2.60
C THR A 636 38.08 -1.42 2.24
N TRP A 637 38.32 -1.93 1.02
CA TRP A 637 37.82 -3.23 0.59
C TRP A 637 38.47 -4.39 1.35
N ASP A 638 39.79 -4.34 1.56
CA ASP A 638 40.52 -5.37 2.31
C ASP A 638 39.96 -5.51 3.74
N GLU A 639 39.66 -4.40 4.40
CA GLU A 639 39.04 -4.42 5.74
C GLU A 639 37.60 -4.91 5.72
N ILE A 640 36.80 -4.56 4.71
CA ILE A 640 35.43 -5.08 4.57
C ILE A 640 35.45 -6.59 4.34
N ILE A 641 36.36 -7.08 3.51
CA ILE A 641 36.59 -8.52 3.27
C ILE A 641 36.95 -9.21 4.58
N GLU A 642 37.83 -8.61 5.39
CA GLU A 642 38.15 -9.12 6.72
C GLU A 642 36.90 -9.21 7.62
N ILE A 643 36.05 -8.18 7.64
CA ILE A 643 34.83 -8.15 8.47
C ILE A 643 33.90 -9.33 8.14
N VAL A 644 33.68 -9.61 6.85
CA VAL A 644 32.73 -10.67 6.44
C VAL A 644 33.33 -12.08 6.50
N THR A 645 34.65 -12.23 6.39
CA THR A 645 35.31 -13.56 6.37
C THR A 645 35.84 -14.00 7.73
N ASN A 646 36.14 -13.07 8.64
CA ASN A 646 36.70 -13.36 9.95
C ASN A 646 35.60 -13.55 11.00
N ILE A 647 35.57 -14.72 11.65
CA ILE A 647 34.58 -15.07 12.68
C ILE A 647 34.59 -14.13 13.89
N LYS A 648 35.70 -13.40 14.12
CA LYS A 648 35.79 -12.37 15.17
C LYS A 648 34.82 -11.21 14.95
N TYR A 649 34.59 -10.83 13.68
CA TYR A 649 33.79 -9.66 13.31
C TYR A 649 32.44 -10.05 12.70
N ASN A 650 32.36 -11.19 12.01
CA ASN A 650 31.12 -11.75 11.46
C ASN A 650 30.28 -12.43 12.55
N ILE A 651 29.74 -11.64 13.49
CA ILE A 651 28.87 -12.11 14.58
C ILE A 651 27.42 -11.66 14.43
N TYR A 652 27.16 -10.63 13.60
CA TYR A 652 25.81 -10.10 13.38
C TYR A 652 25.35 -10.42 11.95
N HIS A 653 24.47 -11.40 11.79
CA HIS A 653 23.98 -11.83 10.46
C HIS A 653 23.32 -10.68 9.68
N TRP A 654 22.66 -9.76 10.38
CA TRP A 654 22.11 -8.53 9.81
C TRP A 654 23.19 -7.65 9.17
N GLN A 655 24.31 -7.43 9.86
CA GLN A 655 25.42 -6.64 9.32
C GLN A 655 26.02 -7.32 8.09
N CYS A 656 26.26 -8.62 8.17
CA CYS A 656 26.86 -9.38 7.08
C CYS A 656 25.97 -9.45 5.84
N TYR A 657 24.65 -9.55 6.00
CA TYR A 657 23.70 -9.45 4.89
C TYR A 657 23.94 -8.17 4.06
N HIS A 658 23.94 -7.01 4.71
CA HIS A 658 24.13 -5.72 4.05
C HIS A 658 25.51 -5.59 3.39
N LEU A 659 26.56 -6.07 4.06
CA LEU A 659 27.92 -6.04 3.51
C LEU A 659 28.04 -6.93 2.26
N TRP A 660 27.47 -8.14 2.28
CA TRP A 660 27.49 -9.05 1.14
C TRP A 660 26.70 -8.52 -0.06
N LEU A 661 25.54 -7.87 0.17
CA LEU A 661 24.80 -7.22 -0.93
C LEU A 661 25.58 -6.06 -1.56
N MET A 662 26.30 -5.27 -0.75
CA MET A 662 27.18 -4.21 -1.26
C MET A 662 28.36 -4.76 -2.06
N LEU A 663 28.99 -5.84 -1.58
CA LEU A 663 30.02 -6.55 -2.35
C LEU A 663 29.47 -7.09 -3.68
N ALA A 664 28.22 -7.59 -3.67
CA ALA A 664 27.54 -8.08 -4.86
C ALA A 664 27.25 -6.95 -5.87
N LYS A 665 26.81 -5.79 -5.39
CA LYS A 665 26.54 -4.59 -6.19
C LYS A 665 27.79 -4.05 -6.87
N HIS A 666 28.89 -3.95 -6.13
CA HIS A 666 30.20 -3.52 -6.67
C HIS A 666 30.93 -4.63 -7.43
N LYS A 667 30.37 -5.85 -7.49
CA LYS A 667 30.95 -7.03 -8.15
C LYS A 667 32.40 -7.30 -7.71
N ILE A 668 32.67 -7.16 -6.40
CA ILE A 668 34.01 -7.35 -5.83
C ILE A 668 34.41 -8.82 -5.94
N LYS A 669 35.49 -9.10 -6.68
CA LYS A 669 36.03 -10.44 -6.88
C LYS A 669 37.29 -10.63 -6.03
N ASP A 670 37.20 -11.50 -5.03
CA ASP A 670 38.35 -11.93 -4.21
C ASP A 670 38.25 -13.45 -3.95
N PRO A 671 39.34 -14.22 -4.11
CA PRO A 671 39.32 -15.67 -3.88
C PRO A 671 38.84 -16.08 -2.47
N LYS A 672 39.16 -15.30 -1.44
CA LYS A 672 38.71 -15.55 -0.06
C LYS A 672 37.19 -15.44 0.04
N LEU A 673 36.60 -14.46 -0.64
CA LEU A 673 35.13 -14.28 -0.68
C LEU A 673 34.47 -15.46 -1.40
N SER A 674 34.94 -15.86 -2.58
CA SER A 674 34.36 -16.99 -3.32
C SER A 674 34.46 -18.31 -2.57
N ILE A 675 35.61 -18.60 -1.95
CA ILE A 675 35.81 -19.81 -1.13
C ILE A 675 34.89 -19.79 0.09
N TYR A 676 34.82 -18.65 0.78
CA TYR A 676 33.94 -18.48 1.93
C TYR A 676 32.47 -18.68 1.52
N ALA A 677 32.03 -17.99 0.47
CA ALA A 677 30.67 -18.04 -0.04
C ALA A 677 30.25 -19.46 -0.42
N SER A 678 31.08 -20.17 -1.22
CA SER A 678 30.78 -21.54 -1.62
C SER A 678 30.67 -22.48 -0.42
N LYS A 679 31.60 -22.38 0.54
CA LYS A 679 31.59 -23.23 1.74
C LYS A 679 30.32 -23.05 2.57
N PHE A 680 29.89 -21.81 2.79
CA PHE A 680 28.68 -21.51 3.55
C PHE A 680 27.39 -21.89 2.80
N LEU A 681 27.35 -21.71 1.48
CA LEU A 681 26.24 -22.16 0.64
C LEU A 681 26.11 -23.69 0.58
N ASP A 682 27.17 -24.45 0.87
CA ASP A 682 27.09 -25.91 0.96
C ASP A 682 26.64 -26.41 2.33
N SER A 683 26.91 -25.66 3.41
CA SER A 683 26.48 -26.06 4.76
C SER A 683 25.00 -25.79 5.06
N ASN A 684 24.40 -24.78 4.41
CA ASN A 684 23.02 -24.31 4.65
C ASN A 684 22.65 -24.20 6.13
N ASP A 685 23.43 -23.44 6.90
CA ASP A 685 23.18 -23.31 8.33
C ASP A 685 21.90 -22.46 8.57
N ASP A 686 20.88 -23.09 9.14
CA ASP A 686 19.57 -22.49 9.48
C ASP A 686 19.69 -21.26 10.40
N LEU A 687 20.78 -21.15 11.17
CA LEU A 687 21.02 -19.98 12.01
C LEU A 687 21.48 -18.76 11.18
N ASN A 688 22.02 -19.00 9.99
CA ASN A 688 22.67 -18.02 9.11
C ASN A 688 21.83 -17.63 7.88
N ARG A 689 20.51 -17.84 7.92
CA ARG A 689 19.60 -17.62 6.79
C ARG A 689 19.80 -16.29 6.04
N PRO A 690 19.98 -15.13 6.72
CA PRO A 690 20.20 -13.88 6.00
C PRO A 690 21.50 -13.88 5.18
N VAL A 691 22.58 -14.40 5.76
CA VAL A 691 23.89 -14.43 5.11
C VAL A 691 23.83 -15.33 3.87
N ILE A 692 23.23 -16.52 4.00
CA ILE A 692 23.02 -17.46 2.88
C ILE A 692 22.24 -16.79 1.73
N ALA A 693 21.19 -16.03 2.05
CA ALA A 693 20.43 -15.29 1.05
C ALA A 693 21.30 -14.26 0.29
N ALA A 694 22.11 -13.47 1.00
CA ALA A 694 23.02 -12.52 0.35
C ALA A 694 24.14 -13.21 -0.45
N LEU A 695 24.63 -14.36 0.00
CA LEU A 695 25.65 -15.14 -0.70
C LEU A 695 25.15 -15.69 -2.04
N MET A 696 23.88 -16.10 -2.14
CA MET A 696 23.28 -16.51 -3.42
C MET A 696 23.27 -15.36 -4.44
N ILE A 697 22.97 -14.14 -3.99
CA ILE A 697 22.98 -12.94 -4.82
C ILE A 697 24.42 -12.59 -5.23
N TYR A 698 25.35 -12.60 -4.26
CA TYR A 698 26.76 -12.32 -4.50
C TYR A 698 27.37 -13.28 -5.53
N MET A 699 27.25 -14.59 -5.32
CA MET A 699 27.80 -15.58 -6.25
C MET A 699 27.17 -15.45 -7.64
N GLY A 700 25.85 -15.23 -7.71
CA GLY A 700 25.14 -15.01 -8.98
C GLY A 700 25.48 -13.69 -9.68
N SER A 701 26.04 -12.70 -8.98
CA SER A 701 26.48 -11.42 -9.56
C SER A 701 27.93 -11.46 -10.06
N ILE A 702 28.80 -12.27 -9.43
CA ILE A 702 30.21 -12.39 -9.83
C ILE A 702 30.49 -13.52 -10.84
N ASP A 703 29.67 -14.58 -10.82
CA ASP A 703 29.76 -15.75 -11.70
C ASP A 703 28.36 -16.21 -12.15
N GLU A 704 28.03 -15.93 -13.41
CA GLU A 704 26.74 -16.30 -14.00
C GLU A 704 26.52 -17.81 -14.07
N ASN A 705 27.58 -18.62 -14.18
CA ASN A 705 27.46 -20.08 -14.19
C ASN A 705 27.00 -20.60 -12.83
N TYR A 706 27.33 -19.90 -11.74
CA TYR A 706 26.90 -20.26 -10.41
C TYR A 706 25.38 -20.20 -10.23
N ARG A 707 24.66 -19.43 -11.06
CA ARG A 707 23.19 -19.41 -11.06
C ARG A 707 22.59 -20.79 -11.35
N ARG A 708 23.26 -21.63 -12.14
CA ARG A 708 22.83 -23.04 -12.36
C ARG A 708 22.98 -23.89 -11.10
N ILE A 709 23.99 -23.63 -10.27
CA ILE A 709 24.17 -24.29 -8.98
C ILE A 709 23.04 -23.87 -8.03
N VAL A 710 22.72 -22.57 -7.99
CA VAL A 710 21.58 -22.05 -7.22
C VAL A 710 20.26 -22.68 -7.71
N LEU A 711 20.07 -22.86 -9.02
CA LEU A 711 18.88 -23.51 -9.58
C LEU A 711 18.76 -24.96 -9.09
N GLY A 712 19.86 -25.72 -9.16
CA GLY A 712 19.90 -27.09 -8.67
C GLY A 712 19.61 -27.18 -7.17
N LYS A 713 20.19 -26.27 -6.36
CA LYS A 713 19.91 -26.17 -4.92
C LYS A 713 18.44 -25.81 -4.66
N PHE A 714 17.90 -24.80 -5.35
CA PHE A 714 16.52 -24.35 -5.19
C PHE A 714 15.51 -25.48 -5.50
N LYS A 715 15.74 -26.26 -6.56
CA LYS A 715 14.91 -27.44 -6.89
C LYS A 715 14.97 -28.58 -5.87
N ASN A 716 16.02 -28.62 -5.07
CA ASN A 716 16.20 -29.61 -3.99
C ASN A 716 15.79 -29.04 -2.63
N ASP A 717 14.86 -28.07 -2.61
CA ASP A 717 14.31 -27.44 -1.39
C ASP A 717 15.38 -26.84 -0.45
N PHE A 718 16.47 -26.31 -1.01
CA PHE A 718 17.56 -25.71 -0.23
C PHE A 718 17.13 -24.49 0.59
N THR A 719 16.12 -23.74 0.14
CA THR A 719 15.73 -22.48 0.77
C THR A 719 14.71 -22.68 1.89
N ASP A 720 15.00 -22.15 3.07
CA ASP A 720 14.07 -22.03 4.20
C ASP A 720 13.49 -20.60 4.32
N GLY A 721 12.17 -20.52 4.47
CA GLY A 721 11.43 -19.27 4.62
C GLY A 721 11.31 -18.42 3.36
N TYR A 722 10.68 -17.26 3.51
CA TYR A 722 10.50 -16.27 2.45
C TYR A 722 11.83 -15.60 2.08
N PHE A 723 12.68 -15.34 3.07
CA PHE A 723 13.90 -14.55 2.89
C PHE A 723 14.89 -15.19 1.91
N GLN A 724 15.21 -16.47 2.09
CA GLN A 724 16.10 -17.20 1.18
C GLN A 724 15.43 -17.46 -0.18
N LYS A 725 14.13 -17.79 -0.19
CA LYS A 725 13.37 -17.98 -1.44
C LYS A 725 13.38 -16.73 -2.31
N ARG A 726 13.12 -15.55 -1.72
CA ARG A 726 13.16 -14.27 -2.44
C ARG A 726 14.52 -14.03 -3.08
N ALA A 727 15.61 -14.23 -2.33
CA ALA A 727 16.96 -14.07 -2.86
C ALA A 727 17.29 -15.08 -3.98
N ALA A 728 16.89 -16.35 -3.81
CA ALA A 728 17.08 -17.37 -4.84
C ALA A 728 16.31 -17.01 -6.12
N LEU A 729 15.03 -16.62 -6.02
CA LEU A 729 14.24 -16.22 -7.19
C LEU A 729 14.85 -15.00 -7.91
N ILE A 730 15.37 -14.01 -7.18
CA ILE A 730 16.11 -12.88 -7.78
C ILE A 730 17.35 -13.39 -8.54
N THR A 731 18.16 -14.26 -7.93
CA THR A 731 19.34 -14.86 -8.58
C THR A 731 18.98 -15.67 -9.84
N LEU A 732 17.80 -16.30 -9.85
CA LEU A 732 17.34 -17.20 -10.92
C LEU A 732 16.50 -16.53 -12.00
N ARG A 733 16.25 -15.22 -11.92
CA ARG A 733 15.37 -14.49 -12.84
C ARG A 733 15.75 -14.57 -14.33
N ASN A 734 16.95 -15.04 -14.66
CA ASN A 734 17.40 -15.21 -16.04
C ASN A 734 16.97 -16.56 -16.66
N PHE A 735 16.49 -17.51 -15.86
CA PHE A 735 15.91 -18.76 -16.35
C PHE A 735 14.42 -18.58 -16.67
N HIS A 736 13.86 -19.40 -17.56
CA HIS A 736 12.42 -19.36 -17.81
C HIS A 736 11.65 -19.75 -16.55
N THR A 737 10.51 -19.11 -16.29
CA THR A 737 9.73 -19.37 -15.07
C THR A 737 9.32 -20.83 -14.92
N GLU A 738 9.01 -21.51 -16.02
CA GLU A 738 8.66 -22.93 -16.04
C GLU A 738 9.82 -23.83 -15.57
N ASP A 739 11.07 -23.40 -15.80
CA ASP A 739 12.25 -24.13 -15.35
C ASP A 739 12.54 -23.91 -13.86
N VAL A 740 12.10 -22.80 -13.28
CA VAL A 740 12.40 -22.42 -11.89
C VAL A 740 11.28 -22.84 -10.94
N CYS A 741 10.04 -22.51 -11.28
CA CYS A 741 8.87 -22.69 -10.42
C CYS A 741 8.03 -23.87 -10.92
N SER A 742 8.10 -25.01 -10.21
CA SER A 742 7.27 -26.18 -10.52
C SER A 742 6.07 -26.27 -9.56
N GLY A 743 4.92 -25.75 -9.98
CA GLY A 743 3.63 -25.96 -9.31
C GLY A 743 3.29 -25.04 -8.11
N ASN A 744 4.22 -24.22 -7.62
CA ASN A 744 3.91 -23.20 -6.61
C ASN A 744 3.49 -21.87 -7.25
N LEU A 745 2.18 -21.59 -7.25
CA LEU A 745 1.58 -20.38 -7.83
C LEU A 745 2.16 -19.07 -7.28
N VAL A 746 2.52 -19.02 -5.98
CA VAL A 746 3.09 -17.82 -5.36
C VAL A 746 4.47 -17.53 -5.94
N ASP A 747 5.32 -18.55 -5.99
CA ASP A 747 6.67 -18.41 -6.53
C ASP A 747 6.62 -18.10 -8.03
N THR A 748 5.67 -18.73 -8.76
CA THR A 748 5.44 -18.46 -10.17
C THR A 748 5.10 -16.99 -10.41
N ALA A 749 4.13 -16.41 -9.71
CA ALA A 749 3.74 -15.01 -9.90
C ALA A 749 4.91 -14.04 -9.61
N VAL A 750 5.68 -14.29 -8.55
CA VAL A 750 6.88 -13.51 -8.22
C VAL A 750 7.92 -13.64 -9.34
N HIS A 751 8.19 -14.87 -9.79
CA HIS A 751 9.22 -15.13 -10.78
C HIS A 751 8.86 -14.63 -12.18
N VAL A 752 7.58 -14.67 -12.60
CA VAL A 752 7.13 -14.05 -13.86
C VAL A 752 7.48 -12.56 -13.87
N SER A 753 7.23 -11.85 -12.76
CA SER A 753 7.57 -10.43 -12.67
C SER A 753 9.09 -10.18 -12.69
N LEU A 754 9.87 -11.04 -12.05
CA LEU A 754 11.33 -10.99 -12.08
C LEU A 754 11.90 -11.28 -13.48
N TYR A 755 11.35 -12.27 -14.19
CA TYR A 755 11.82 -12.69 -15.51
C TYR A 755 11.65 -11.57 -16.57
N LYS A 756 10.60 -10.75 -16.45
CA LYS A 756 10.43 -9.54 -17.28
C LYS A 756 11.62 -8.57 -17.17
N ASN A 757 12.34 -8.61 -16.04
CA ASN A 757 13.47 -7.74 -15.72
C ASN A 757 14.81 -8.51 -15.64
N LYS A 758 14.93 -9.62 -16.39
CA LYS A 758 16.07 -10.54 -16.32
C LYS A 758 17.43 -9.89 -16.58
N ASP A 759 17.46 -8.85 -17.41
CA ASP A 759 18.69 -8.19 -17.89
C ASP A 759 19.20 -7.10 -16.94
N LYS A 760 18.44 -6.76 -15.88
CA LYS A 760 18.84 -5.73 -14.91
C LYS A 760 19.90 -6.25 -13.93
N GLU A 761 20.42 -5.38 -13.05
CA GLU A 761 21.37 -5.76 -11.98
C GLU A 761 20.70 -6.53 -10.83
N LEU A 762 21.42 -7.43 -10.15
CA LEU A 762 20.84 -8.26 -9.07
C LEU A 762 20.69 -7.49 -7.76
N VAL A 763 21.32 -6.32 -7.67
CA VAL A 763 21.20 -5.39 -6.55
C VAL A 763 20.92 -3.99 -7.10
N PHE A 764 19.82 -3.40 -6.63
CA PHE A 764 19.35 -2.06 -6.94
C PHE A 764 19.26 -1.26 -5.63
N VAL A 765 19.77 -0.03 -5.66
CA VAL A 765 19.73 0.87 -4.51
C VAL A 765 18.97 2.14 -4.89
N ASN A 766 17.86 2.39 -4.19
CA ASN A 766 17.05 3.61 -4.38
C ASN A 766 17.95 4.86 -4.39
N GLY A 767 17.82 5.78 -5.35
CA GLY A 767 18.64 7.00 -5.45
C GLY A 767 19.83 6.91 -6.41
N GLU A 768 20.05 5.76 -7.05
CA GLU A 768 20.85 5.67 -8.28
C GLU A 768 20.13 6.40 -9.43
N SER A 769 20.88 7.16 -10.22
CA SER A 769 20.37 7.84 -11.42
C SER A 769 20.31 6.85 -12.59
N ASP A 770 19.44 5.85 -12.51
CA ASP A 770 19.24 4.92 -13.61
C ASP A 770 17.96 5.27 -14.37
N GLU A 771 18.13 5.89 -15.55
CA GLU A 771 17.12 5.94 -16.62
C GLU A 771 16.56 4.54 -16.92
N ASP A 772 17.36 3.50 -16.70
CA ASP A 772 17.02 2.09 -16.86
C ASP A 772 15.86 1.59 -15.98
N TYR A 773 15.56 2.26 -14.87
CA TYR A 773 14.39 1.95 -14.04
C TYR A 773 13.31 3.02 -14.16
N SER A 774 13.46 3.99 -15.09
CA SER A 774 12.42 4.99 -15.35
C SER A 774 11.13 4.29 -15.78
N ASP A 775 11.16 3.31 -16.68
CA ASP A 775 9.95 2.54 -17.04
C ASP A 775 9.29 1.81 -15.84
N LEU A 776 10.09 1.42 -14.84
CA LEU A 776 9.63 0.77 -13.60
C LEU A 776 9.07 1.79 -12.57
N ILE A 777 9.40 3.08 -12.71
CA ILE A 777 9.05 4.18 -11.79
C ILE A 777 8.03 5.18 -12.42
N GLU A 778 8.06 5.37 -13.74
CA GLU A 778 7.22 6.26 -14.56
C GLU A 778 5.80 5.70 -14.73
N MET A 779 5.57 4.42 -14.41
CA MET A 779 4.20 3.89 -14.26
C MET A 779 3.40 4.54 -13.10
N TYR A 780 3.97 5.48 -12.34
CA TYR A 780 3.35 6.12 -11.18
C TYR A 780 3.30 7.65 -11.21
N SER A 781 3.65 8.30 -12.32
CA SER A 781 3.50 9.75 -12.48
C SER A 781 2.20 10.13 -13.20
N LEU A 782 1.06 9.81 -12.57
CA LEU A 782 -0.15 10.65 -12.38
C LEU A 782 -1.27 9.82 -11.74
#